data_AF-A0A957JP12-F1
#
_entry.id   AF-A0A957JP12-F1
#
_cell.length_a   1.000
_cell.length_b   1.000
_cell.length_c   1.000
_cell.angle_alpha   90.00
_cell.angle_beta   90.00
_cell.angle_gamma   90.00
#
_symmetry.space_group_name_H-M   'P 1'
#
loop_
_entity.id
_entity.type
_entity.pdbx_description
1 polymer ?
#
loop_
_entity_poly.entity_id
_entity_poly.type
_entity_poly.pdbx_seq_one_letter_code
_entity_poly.pdbx_strand_id
1 'polypeptide(L)'
;MEPQPRFPTYVGPPLPKMLNPLNLRHYGLVLMWAVFQPSSLLHYLWESDSDLYRQRGVAIFKTLFVPAYLTLYSQVICLMAALFSALNWLEGTPVDWGVMVRGVALISVMVVAGGIAVGWAGGVPNGMLTILTGGVTIILAAIVLDVVTFVIVGEVAGDMSGSAGLGMWFGMWFGVVFGVAGGAAFGVAFGVVIGVVSGVMFGMTSGVAGSVAVGVAGGVAGSRLLFYPLEFFLSLLPSCWQKHAVLWSDLAIWPLPQTNQFLYHQITQSTQPHWPAVQKVAANPFQRGHVQRALSNWLRQDAASLARLYQLVEATTLDEYITTPALRRHFEHWPSAKVVLLTEIGQQFIAATSDDGDTSEKIVWWLTRRYRLMKPAPLVSLAALLGELLYRQGRLQEMEVAVLRKEILAPERYEPAHSLQQGNEIADSFATMRAALGCQTVDDLATCAASFRWLDSAGGELLRPAVVDALRGLRDISQHAAHFQQRSNAAHQTTLLNLAAGQLNELQAYVSTEVPLPERGLLARIVEIWQDIIAAAQGELARTSLQQMSRAERRQIIRAETTATLWQRPAAPYDNPYVAGDPVYPPLFVGRRDIFNRISEVWSAKANPDSIILYGHRRMGKSSILRNLDQVAPPGSLIVYADMMGETSFVESTADLLFTLADKIFSAVRQHRPTADLTDPNSADYSSPSQAQRQFNRLASQVQTVLGDQTLILALDEFEAVEAAVAAGKIGREIYQFLRTKTQERWLTLVFGGLHTLDEMSRDYQQPFYGSYSNIPVSYLPESEARVLITNPTAEFQLTYEQVAVDKIMALSGGQPYLIQQLCRDAVNQLNHALFDNNERRDGVVTVADVEATLGDAVFQRGMVYFDGVWRQTENKAQRQLLLTLARREAAWSLAEMSAATGLAEVQLAPLLRWAERQDILQKQGEAEPRWSFYVPLLRQWLARRS
;
A
#
# COMPACT_ATOMS: atom_id res chain seq x y z
N MET A 1 -3.53 -9.69 -4.24
CA MET A 1 -2.30 -9.60 -3.42
C MET A 1 -1.37 -10.71 -3.86
N GLU A 2 -0.16 -10.40 -4.33
CA GLU A 2 0.84 -11.43 -4.63
C GLU A 2 1.09 -12.29 -3.38
N PRO A 3 1.20 -13.63 -3.52
CA PRO A 3 1.67 -14.44 -2.41
C PRO A 3 3.13 -14.05 -2.13
N GLN A 4 3.34 -13.25 -1.08
CA GLN A 4 4.69 -12.90 -0.66
C GLN A 4 5.47 -14.17 -0.30
N PRO A 5 6.77 -14.26 -0.65
CA PRO A 5 7.58 -15.39 -0.24
C PRO A 5 7.56 -15.58 1.27
N ARG A 6 7.63 -16.83 1.71
CA ARG A 6 7.67 -17.16 3.15
C ARG A 6 9.07 -16.91 3.70
N PHE A 7 9.16 -16.66 5.01
CA PHE A 7 10.46 -16.60 5.68
C PHE A 7 11.18 -17.96 5.52
N PRO A 8 12.50 -17.98 5.24
CA PRO A 8 13.22 -19.23 5.01
C PRO A 8 13.04 -20.23 6.15
N THR A 9 13.12 -21.52 5.87
CA THR A 9 13.16 -22.59 6.88
C THR A 9 14.57 -22.73 7.43
N TYR A 10 14.70 -22.81 8.75
CA TYR A 10 16.00 -22.93 9.41
C TYR A 10 16.62 -24.31 9.16
N VAL A 11 17.90 -24.32 8.74
CA VAL A 11 18.68 -25.54 8.49
C VAL A 11 19.92 -25.52 9.39
N GLY A 12 19.84 -26.25 10.51
CA GLY A 12 20.94 -26.32 11.48
C GLY A 12 20.54 -27.01 12.79
N PRO A 13 21.44 -27.05 13.78
CA PRO A 13 21.12 -27.53 15.13
C PRO A 13 20.07 -26.62 15.78
N PRO A 14 19.16 -27.16 16.62
CA PRO A 14 18.03 -26.42 17.17
C PRO A 14 18.47 -25.13 17.88
N LEU A 15 17.79 -24.03 17.55
CA LEU A 15 18.08 -22.72 18.14
C LEU A 15 17.66 -22.71 19.62
N PRO A 16 18.47 -22.11 20.52
CA PRO A 16 18.06 -21.93 21.90
C PRO A 16 16.90 -20.94 21.96
N LYS A 17 15.91 -21.17 22.83
CA LYS A 17 14.81 -20.20 23.06
C LYS A 17 15.30 -18.88 23.64
N MET A 18 16.35 -18.92 24.46
CA MET A 18 17.01 -17.76 25.04
C MET A 18 18.50 -18.04 25.21
N LEU A 19 19.33 -17.05 24.88
CA LEU A 19 20.76 -17.09 25.20
C LEU A 19 20.96 -16.90 26.71
N ASN A 20 22.05 -17.45 27.22
CA ASN A 20 22.36 -17.44 28.65
C ASN A 20 23.76 -16.84 28.81
N PRO A 21 23.90 -15.63 29.37
CA PRO A 21 25.18 -14.94 29.50
C PRO A 21 26.16 -15.63 30.46
N LEU A 22 25.74 -16.66 31.20
CA LEU A 22 26.62 -17.47 32.05
C LEU A 22 27.08 -18.76 31.36
N ASN A 23 26.52 -19.12 30.21
CA ASN A 23 26.89 -20.34 29.49
C ASN A 23 27.94 -20.03 28.41
N LEU A 24 29.18 -20.46 28.64
CA LEU A 24 30.30 -20.31 27.69
C LEU A 24 30.00 -20.88 26.29
N ARG A 25 29.16 -21.93 26.19
CA ARG A 25 28.77 -22.50 24.89
C ARG A 25 27.94 -21.52 24.05
N HIS A 26 27.13 -20.68 24.69
CA HIS A 26 26.31 -19.70 23.99
C HIS A 26 27.17 -18.57 23.39
N TYR A 27 28.27 -18.19 24.05
CA TYR A 27 29.24 -17.26 23.48
C TYR A 27 29.93 -17.83 22.24
N GLY A 28 30.31 -19.12 22.28
CA GLY A 28 30.83 -19.81 21.10
C GLY A 28 29.84 -19.86 19.94
N LEU A 29 28.55 -20.03 20.25
CA LEU A 29 27.46 -20.05 19.28
C LEU A 29 27.16 -18.65 18.69
N VAL A 30 27.21 -17.58 19.49
CA VAL A 30 27.13 -16.20 18.99
C VAL A 30 28.33 -15.87 18.08
N LEU A 31 29.54 -16.29 18.45
CA LEU A 31 30.73 -16.14 17.60
C LEU A 31 30.59 -16.93 16.29
N MET A 32 30.07 -18.16 16.36
CA MET A 32 29.80 -18.99 15.18
C MET A 32 28.76 -18.33 14.25
N TRP A 33 27.68 -17.78 14.80
CA TRP A 33 26.68 -17.05 14.01
C TRP A 33 27.26 -15.78 13.40
N ALA A 34 28.06 -15.03 14.15
CA ALA A 34 28.70 -13.81 13.65
C ALA A 34 29.70 -14.09 12.51
N VAL A 35 30.50 -15.15 12.64
CA VAL A 35 31.64 -15.42 11.74
C VAL A 35 31.29 -16.37 10.60
N PHE A 36 30.42 -17.36 10.80
CA PHE A 36 30.13 -18.39 9.79
C PHE A 36 28.66 -18.44 9.38
N GLN A 37 27.72 -18.16 10.29
CA GLN A 37 26.27 -18.32 10.05
C GLN A 37 25.41 -17.10 10.41
N PRO A 38 25.59 -15.93 9.76
CA PRO A 38 24.78 -14.74 10.04
C PRO A 38 23.28 -14.97 9.82
N SER A 39 22.88 -15.85 8.91
CA SER A 39 21.47 -16.18 8.74
C SER A 39 20.87 -16.90 9.95
N SER A 40 21.64 -17.70 10.69
CA SER A 40 21.18 -18.36 11.92
C SER A 40 20.84 -17.34 13.01
N LEU A 41 21.60 -16.23 13.10
CA LEU A 41 21.27 -15.12 13.99
C LEU A 41 19.94 -14.47 13.59
N LEU A 42 19.75 -14.21 12.29
CA LEU A 42 18.50 -13.61 11.80
C LEU A 42 17.29 -14.51 12.04
N HIS A 43 17.45 -15.83 11.94
CA HIS A 43 16.45 -16.82 12.34
C HIS A 43 16.13 -16.77 13.84
N TYR A 44 17.14 -16.70 14.70
CA TYR A 44 16.94 -16.57 16.15
C TYR A 44 16.13 -15.30 16.49
N LEU A 45 16.41 -14.19 15.81
CA LEU A 45 15.65 -12.95 15.99
C LEU A 45 14.21 -13.07 15.49
N TRP A 46 14.00 -13.69 14.33
CA TRP A 46 12.67 -13.93 13.75
C TRP A 46 11.81 -14.85 14.61
N GLU A 47 12.37 -15.96 15.12
CA GLU A 47 11.66 -16.90 16.01
C GLU A 47 11.31 -16.28 17.36
N SER A 48 12.10 -15.29 17.81
CA SER A 48 11.85 -14.63 19.08
C SER A 48 10.63 -13.70 19.05
N ASP A 49 10.47 -12.90 17.98
CA ASP A 49 9.32 -12.02 17.74
C ASP A 49 9.30 -11.55 16.28
N SER A 50 8.41 -12.15 15.47
CA SER A 50 8.29 -11.84 14.04
C SER A 50 7.71 -10.46 13.74
N ASP A 51 6.86 -9.94 14.63
CA ASP A 51 6.22 -8.64 14.45
C ASP A 51 7.20 -7.51 14.76
N LEU A 52 7.99 -7.69 15.83
CA LEU A 52 9.07 -6.77 16.18
C LEU A 52 10.18 -6.78 15.13
N TYR A 53 10.50 -7.94 14.56
CA TYR A 53 11.47 -8.08 13.48
C TYR A 53 11.14 -7.21 12.25
N ARG A 54 9.84 -6.95 11.99
CA ARG A 54 9.37 -6.13 10.84
C ARG A 54 9.23 -4.63 11.16
N GLN A 55 9.26 -4.21 12.42
CA GLN A 55 8.98 -2.84 12.85
C GLN A 55 10.20 -1.90 12.78
N ARG A 56 9.98 -0.59 12.65
CA ARG A 56 11.02 0.47 12.64
C ARG A 56 10.68 1.65 13.56
N GLY A 57 11.68 2.50 13.82
CA GLY A 57 11.53 3.77 14.54
C GLY A 57 11.48 3.58 16.05
N VAL A 58 10.57 4.29 16.73
CA VAL A 58 10.41 4.22 18.21
C VAL A 58 10.07 2.80 18.69
N ALA A 59 9.56 1.94 17.81
CA ALA A 59 9.33 0.53 18.11
C ALA A 59 10.61 -0.26 18.41
N ILE A 60 11.80 0.22 18.03
CA ILE A 60 13.07 -0.47 18.34
C ILE A 60 13.32 -0.55 19.85
N PHE A 61 12.79 0.39 20.63
CA PHE A 61 12.85 0.35 22.10
C PHE A 61 12.09 -0.84 22.68
N LYS A 62 11.13 -1.42 21.94
CA LYS A 62 10.47 -2.67 22.34
C LYS A 62 11.44 -3.85 22.39
N THR A 63 12.56 -3.82 21.65
CA THR A 63 13.59 -4.88 21.71
C THR A 63 14.24 -5.00 23.09
N LEU A 64 14.31 -3.91 23.86
CA LEU A 64 14.83 -3.93 25.23
C LEU A 64 13.91 -4.68 26.22
N PHE A 65 12.65 -4.88 25.84
CA PHE A 65 11.65 -5.60 26.64
C PHE A 65 11.48 -7.07 26.19
N VAL A 66 12.18 -7.50 25.13
CA VAL A 66 12.18 -8.89 24.68
C VAL A 66 13.43 -9.61 25.22
N PRO A 67 13.28 -10.64 26.08
CA PRO A 67 14.42 -11.28 26.74
C PRO A 67 15.46 -11.89 25.77
N ALA A 68 15.02 -12.40 24.62
CA ALA A 68 15.91 -12.98 23.61
C ALA A 68 16.89 -11.94 23.02
N TYR A 69 16.43 -10.70 22.81
CA TYR A 69 17.25 -9.59 22.34
C TYR A 69 18.19 -9.09 23.44
N LEU A 70 17.68 -8.93 24.67
CA LEU A 70 18.47 -8.47 25.81
C LEU A 70 19.63 -9.42 26.14
N THR A 71 19.37 -10.73 26.14
CA THR A 71 20.40 -11.75 26.37
C THR A 71 21.45 -11.79 25.27
N LEU A 72 21.06 -11.56 24.01
CA LEU A 72 22.00 -11.37 22.91
C LEU A 72 22.88 -10.13 23.11
N TYR A 73 22.28 -8.96 23.42
CA TYR A 73 23.01 -7.72 23.64
C TYR A 73 24.04 -7.85 24.77
N SER A 74 23.65 -8.46 25.89
CA SER A 74 24.56 -8.69 27.02
C SER A 74 25.76 -9.55 26.63
N GLN A 75 25.56 -10.64 25.88
CA GLN A 75 26.65 -11.49 25.43
C GLN A 75 27.59 -10.78 24.46
N VAL A 76 27.05 -9.97 23.55
CA VAL A 76 27.86 -9.18 22.62
C VAL A 76 28.72 -8.15 23.38
N ILE A 77 28.15 -7.45 24.36
CA ILE A 77 28.88 -6.52 25.23
C ILE A 77 29.99 -7.24 25.99
N CYS A 78 29.72 -8.42 26.55
CA CYS A 78 30.73 -9.23 27.23
C CYS A 78 31.86 -9.69 26.29
N LEU A 79 31.55 -10.10 25.05
CA LEU A 79 32.56 -10.44 24.04
C LEU A 79 33.43 -9.22 23.67
N MET A 80 32.82 -8.05 23.53
CA MET A 80 33.55 -6.81 23.26
C MET A 80 34.47 -6.42 24.41
N ALA A 81 34.00 -6.51 25.66
CA ALA A 81 34.81 -6.24 26.84
C ALA A 81 35.96 -7.24 27.01
N ALA A 82 35.71 -8.52 26.73
CA ALA A 82 36.74 -9.57 26.73
C ALA A 82 37.80 -9.31 25.66
N LEU A 83 37.39 -8.92 24.44
CA LEU A 83 38.32 -8.55 23.36
C LEU A 83 39.14 -7.32 23.73
N PHE A 84 38.51 -6.27 24.25
CA PHE A 84 39.20 -5.05 24.70
C PHE A 84 40.23 -5.36 25.79
N SER A 85 39.89 -6.23 26.74
CA SER A 85 40.80 -6.68 27.80
C SER A 85 41.97 -7.47 27.24
N ALA A 86 41.73 -8.34 26.26
CA ALA A 86 42.78 -9.11 25.60
C ALA A 86 43.73 -8.21 24.78
N LEU A 87 43.21 -7.16 24.15
CA LEU A 87 44.01 -6.19 23.40
C LEU A 87 44.93 -5.37 24.32
N ASN A 88 44.39 -4.84 25.42
CA ASN A 88 45.20 -4.12 26.42
C ASN A 88 46.29 -5.01 27.02
N TRP A 89 45.98 -6.28 27.26
CA TRP A 89 46.95 -7.26 27.73
C TRP A 89 48.08 -7.50 26.70
N LEU A 90 47.76 -7.56 25.41
CA LEU A 90 48.75 -7.68 24.33
C LEU A 90 49.62 -6.42 24.18
N GLU A 91 49.08 -5.24 24.48
CA GLU A 91 49.81 -3.96 24.47
C GLU A 91 50.60 -3.68 25.76
N GLY A 92 50.53 -4.57 26.75
CA GLY A 92 51.25 -4.43 28.02
C GLY A 92 50.68 -3.35 28.95
N THR A 93 49.46 -2.86 28.68
CA THR A 93 48.79 -1.87 29.52
C THR A 93 47.97 -2.56 30.62
N PRO A 94 48.10 -2.14 31.90
CA PRO A 94 47.32 -2.74 32.98
C PRO A 94 45.84 -2.37 32.84
N VAL A 95 44.97 -3.39 32.75
CA VAL A 95 43.52 -3.20 32.66
C VAL A 95 42.96 -2.73 34.00
N ASP A 96 42.53 -1.47 34.10
CA ASP A 96 41.77 -0.97 35.24
C ASP A 96 40.30 -1.42 35.13
N TRP A 97 39.97 -2.49 35.85
CA TRP A 97 38.63 -3.05 35.92
C TRP A 97 37.58 -2.06 36.45
N GLY A 98 37.98 -1.11 37.30
CA GLY A 98 37.09 -0.08 37.84
C GLY A 98 36.74 0.97 36.79
N VAL A 99 37.68 1.32 35.89
CA VAL A 99 37.41 2.18 34.73
C VAL A 99 36.56 1.45 33.71
N MET A 100 36.81 0.16 33.48
CA MET A 100 36.04 -0.63 32.51
C MET A 100 34.58 -0.85 32.92
N VAL A 101 34.31 -1.20 34.18
CA VAL A 101 32.93 -1.35 34.69
C VAL A 101 32.18 -0.02 34.66
N ARG A 102 32.84 1.08 35.03
CA ARG A 102 32.26 2.43 34.93
C ARG A 102 32.02 2.83 33.47
N GLY A 103 32.94 2.53 32.56
CA GLY A 103 32.80 2.80 31.13
C GLY A 103 31.63 2.04 30.51
N VAL A 104 31.50 0.73 30.78
CA VAL A 104 30.39 -0.10 30.29
C VAL A 104 29.05 0.36 30.88
N ALA A 105 29.02 0.71 32.17
CA ALA A 105 27.82 1.25 32.82
C ALA A 105 27.42 2.62 32.23
N LEU A 106 28.39 3.51 31.99
CA LEU A 106 28.14 4.85 31.44
C LEU A 106 27.65 4.77 29.99
N ILE A 107 28.23 3.90 29.17
CA ILE A 107 27.78 3.65 27.79
C ILE A 107 26.35 3.10 27.79
N SER A 108 26.05 2.13 28.66
CA SER A 108 24.72 1.55 28.77
C SER A 108 23.67 2.59 29.19
N VAL A 109 24.01 3.46 30.14
CA VAL A 109 23.13 4.55 30.60
C VAL A 109 22.97 5.64 29.53
N MET A 110 24.04 6.02 28.81
CA MET A 110 23.98 7.05 27.77
C MET A 110 23.20 6.59 26.53
N VAL A 111 23.29 5.31 26.15
CA VAL A 111 22.50 4.75 25.04
C VAL A 111 21.01 4.76 25.38
N VAL A 112 20.65 4.39 26.62
CA VAL A 112 19.26 4.38 27.08
C VAL A 112 18.72 5.80 27.29
N ALA A 113 19.49 6.69 27.92
CA ALA A 113 19.07 8.08 28.18
C ALA A 113 19.03 8.94 26.90
N GLY A 114 19.98 8.76 25.98
CA GLY A 114 20.00 9.45 24.69
C GLY A 114 18.86 9.01 23.77
N GLY A 115 18.47 7.73 23.82
CA GLY A 115 17.30 7.21 23.11
C GLY A 115 15.98 7.80 23.62
N ILE A 116 15.86 8.06 24.93
CA ILE A 116 14.66 8.64 25.54
C ILE A 116 14.57 10.15 25.29
N ALA A 117 15.69 10.88 25.32
CA ALA A 117 15.70 12.34 25.15
C ALA A 117 15.49 12.81 23.70
N VAL A 118 15.99 12.06 22.71
CA VAL A 118 15.88 12.45 21.29
C VAL A 118 14.53 12.05 20.68
N GLY A 119 13.83 11.06 21.27
CA GLY A 119 12.44 10.73 20.91
C GLY A 119 11.42 11.84 21.18
N TRP A 120 11.80 12.87 21.93
CA TRP A 120 10.91 13.98 22.31
C TRP A 120 11.16 15.30 21.55
N ALA A 121 12.26 15.46 20.79
CA ALA A 121 12.72 16.80 20.38
C ALA A 121 13.00 17.07 18.88
N GLY A 122 12.91 16.11 17.96
CA GLY A 122 12.99 16.45 16.52
C GLY A 122 13.36 15.29 15.61
N GLY A 123 12.76 15.23 14.42
CA GLY A 123 13.03 14.21 13.39
C GLY A 123 14.51 14.12 13.03
N VAL A 124 15.10 12.93 13.22
CA VAL A 124 16.53 12.67 13.12
C VAL A 124 16.83 11.68 11.99
N PRO A 125 17.45 12.16 10.90
CA PRO A 125 18.44 11.33 10.21
C PRO A 125 19.88 11.66 10.67
N ASN A 126 20.17 12.89 11.12
CA ASN A 126 21.54 13.35 11.35
C ASN A 126 22.07 13.27 12.80
N GLY A 127 21.22 13.32 13.82
CA GLY A 127 21.62 13.29 15.24
C GLY A 127 22.26 11.99 15.71
N MET A 128 21.89 10.83 15.13
CA MET A 128 22.49 9.54 15.49
C MET A 128 23.87 9.36 14.85
N LEU A 129 24.12 9.99 13.70
CA LEU A 129 25.42 10.00 13.04
C LEU A 129 26.44 10.83 13.83
N THR A 130 26.07 11.99 14.37
CA THR A 130 26.97 12.84 15.18
C THR A 130 27.30 12.25 16.55
N ILE A 131 26.40 11.48 17.17
CA ILE A 131 26.65 10.87 18.48
C ILE A 131 27.57 9.64 18.34
N LEU A 132 27.36 8.79 17.32
CA LEU A 132 28.18 7.60 17.10
C LEU A 132 29.52 7.93 16.45
N THR A 133 29.56 8.80 15.42
CA THR A 133 30.85 9.20 14.83
C THR A 133 31.59 10.18 15.75
N GLY A 134 30.90 11.11 16.42
CA GLY A 134 31.50 12.05 17.37
C GLY A 134 32.02 11.37 18.64
N GLY A 135 31.25 10.45 19.25
CA GLY A 135 31.70 9.70 20.42
C GLY A 135 32.90 8.79 20.13
N VAL A 136 32.88 8.09 19.00
CA VAL A 136 34.00 7.22 18.59
C VAL A 136 35.23 8.02 18.15
N THR A 137 35.07 9.17 17.49
CA THR A 137 36.18 10.07 17.15
C THR A 137 36.76 10.81 18.34
N ILE A 138 35.95 11.19 19.34
CA ILE A 138 36.44 11.80 20.59
C ILE A 138 37.22 10.78 21.42
N ILE A 139 36.77 9.51 21.46
CA ILE A 139 37.50 8.44 22.14
C ILE A 139 38.79 8.07 21.38
N LEU A 140 38.74 7.99 20.04
CA LEU A 140 39.93 7.79 19.21
C LEU A 140 40.92 8.97 19.32
N ALA A 141 40.43 10.21 19.38
CA ALA A 141 41.27 11.39 19.58
C ALA A 141 41.88 11.42 20.99
N ALA A 142 41.14 10.97 22.02
CA ALA A 142 41.67 10.85 23.38
C ALA A 142 42.74 9.75 23.47
N ILE A 143 42.53 8.59 22.83
CA ILE A 143 43.51 7.49 22.79
C ILE A 143 44.77 7.89 22.00
N VAL A 144 44.60 8.56 20.84
CA VAL A 144 45.73 9.06 20.04
C VAL A 144 46.47 10.16 20.80
N LEU A 145 45.78 11.05 21.50
CA LEU A 145 46.41 12.10 22.32
C LEU A 145 47.17 11.49 23.51
N ASP A 146 46.66 10.44 24.14
CA ASP A 146 47.32 9.76 25.26
C ASP A 146 48.55 8.98 24.79
N VAL A 147 48.46 8.29 23.65
CA VAL A 147 49.60 7.59 23.01
C VAL A 147 50.67 8.58 22.54
N VAL A 148 50.29 9.72 21.95
CA VAL A 148 51.23 10.77 21.54
C VAL A 148 51.89 11.44 22.75
N THR A 149 51.14 11.64 23.84
CA THR A 149 51.69 12.21 25.09
C THR A 149 52.64 11.23 25.78
N PHE A 150 52.35 9.92 25.75
CA PHE A 150 53.20 8.88 26.33
C PHE A 150 54.51 8.69 25.54
N VAL A 151 54.47 8.72 24.21
CA VAL A 151 55.67 8.62 23.35
C VAL A 151 56.57 9.86 23.51
N ILE A 152 55.99 11.07 23.58
CA ILE A 152 56.76 12.31 23.73
C ILE A 152 57.38 12.42 25.14
N VAL A 153 56.73 11.92 26.19
CA VAL A 153 57.24 11.96 27.57
C VAL A 153 58.27 10.84 27.83
N GLY A 154 58.14 9.69 27.16
CA GLY A 154 59.09 8.57 27.29
C GLY A 154 60.46 8.80 26.66
N GLU A 155 60.55 9.65 25.63
CA GLU A 155 61.79 9.93 24.90
C GLU A 155 62.66 11.02 25.54
N VAL A 156 62.12 11.79 26.51
CA VAL A 156 62.84 12.88 27.19
C VAL A 156 63.48 12.45 28.52
N ALA A 157 63.22 11.22 29.00
CA ALA A 157 63.58 10.79 30.35
C ALA A 157 64.69 9.72 30.46
N GLY A 158 65.45 9.41 29.42
CA GLY A 158 66.48 8.35 29.51
C GLY A 158 67.70 8.60 28.64
N ASP A 159 68.70 9.30 29.20
CA ASP A 159 70.02 9.41 28.59
C ASP A 159 71.01 8.37 29.16
N MET A 160 71.90 7.94 28.27
CA MET A 160 73.18 7.22 28.45
C MET A 160 73.22 5.70 28.71
N SER A 161 73.60 4.98 27.64
CA SER A 161 74.82 4.14 27.51
C SER A 161 74.63 2.67 27.07
N GLY A 162 75.15 2.39 25.86
CA GLY A 162 75.94 1.18 25.58
C GLY A 162 75.22 -0.16 25.31
N SER A 163 74.69 -0.37 24.10
CA SER A 163 74.84 -1.63 23.33
C SER A 163 74.03 -1.58 22.01
N ALA A 164 74.48 -0.72 21.10
CA ALA A 164 73.99 -0.64 19.73
C ALA A 164 74.54 -1.83 18.91
N GLY A 165 73.66 -2.72 18.44
CA GLY A 165 74.03 -3.73 17.44
C GLY A 165 73.05 -4.87 17.25
N LEU A 166 72.43 -5.37 18.34
CA LEU A 166 71.51 -6.52 18.27
C LEU A 166 70.02 -6.12 18.40
N GLY A 167 69.71 -5.01 19.06
CA GLY A 167 68.33 -4.52 19.20
C GLY A 167 67.73 -3.90 17.95
N MET A 168 68.56 -3.40 17.02
CA MET A 168 68.09 -2.68 15.83
C MET A 168 67.63 -3.66 14.72
N TRP A 169 68.26 -4.82 14.60
CA TRP A 169 67.80 -5.88 13.69
C TRP A 169 66.58 -6.64 14.24
N PHE A 170 66.54 -6.92 15.55
CA PHE A 170 65.36 -7.52 16.18
C PHE A 170 64.15 -6.58 16.17
N GLY A 171 64.35 -5.28 16.44
CA GLY A 171 63.28 -4.27 16.41
C GLY A 171 62.73 -3.99 15.02
N MET A 172 63.54 -4.07 13.96
CA MET A 172 63.06 -3.88 12.59
C MET A 172 62.36 -5.12 12.03
N TRP A 173 62.83 -6.34 12.38
CA TRP A 173 62.16 -7.58 11.97
C TRP A 173 60.83 -7.77 12.74
N PHE A 174 60.79 -7.49 14.04
CA PHE A 174 59.52 -7.45 14.80
C PHE A 174 58.62 -6.29 14.35
N GLY A 175 59.16 -5.09 14.12
CA GLY A 175 58.38 -3.92 13.73
C GLY A 175 57.71 -4.05 12.36
N VAL A 176 58.32 -4.76 11.40
CA VAL A 176 57.74 -4.97 10.07
C VAL A 176 56.84 -6.22 10.02
N VAL A 177 57.23 -7.32 10.68
CA VAL A 177 56.41 -8.55 10.71
C VAL A 177 55.18 -8.36 11.60
N PHE A 178 55.31 -7.76 12.80
CA PHE A 178 54.16 -7.41 13.65
C PHE A 178 53.50 -6.07 13.26
N GLY A 179 54.16 -5.14 12.58
CA GLY A 179 53.49 -3.93 12.08
C GLY A 179 52.53 -4.21 10.94
N VAL A 180 52.88 -5.15 10.04
CA VAL A 180 52.04 -5.52 8.90
C VAL A 180 51.08 -6.66 9.26
N ALA A 181 51.51 -7.68 9.99
CA ALA A 181 50.61 -8.74 10.47
C ALA A 181 49.72 -8.27 11.63
N GLY A 182 50.24 -7.41 12.52
CA GLY A 182 49.47 -6.74 13.55
C GLY A 182 48.53 -5.71 12.96
N GLY A 183 48.93 -4.89 11.97
CA GLY A 183 48.00 -3.98 11.27
C GLY A 183 46.86 -4.69 10.52
N ALA A 184 47.15 -5.84 9.90
CA ALA A 184 46.15 -6.66 9.23
C ALA A 184 45.25 -7.43 10.23
N ALA A 185 45.80 -7.98 11.31
CA ALA A 185 45.05 -8.62 12.38
C ALA A 185 44.24 -7.61 13.22
N PHE A 186 44.78 -6.41 13.43
CA PHE A 186 44.10 -5.26 14.05
C PHE A 186 42.91 -4.83 13.22
N GLY A 187 43.07 -4.62 11.90
CA GLY A 187 41.96 -4.29 11.01
C GLY A 187 40.89 -5.38 10.92
N VAL A 188 41.30 -6.65 11.05
CA VAL A 188 40.44 -7.85 11.02
C VAL A 188 39.62 -8.02 12.32
N ALA A 189 40.22 -7.83 13.50
CA ALA A 189 39.50 -7.89 14.77
C ALA A 189 38.51 -6.71 14.91
N PHE A 190 38.93 -5.52 14.47
CA PHE A 190 38.07 -4.33 14.41
C PHE A 190 36.90 -4.51 13.44
N GLY A 191 37.16 -5.03 12.23
CA GLY A 191 36.15 -5.20 11.19
C GLY A 191 35.09 -6.27 11.49
N VAL A 192 35.43 -7.34 12.21
CA VAL A 192 34.48 -8.40 12.59
C VAL A 192 33.58 -7.93 13.74
N VAL A 193 34.13 -7.28 14.77
CA VAL A 193 33.33 -6.81 15.90
C VAL A 193 32.48 -5.60 15.52
N ILE A 194 33.04 -4.62 14.81
CA ILE A 194 32.28 -3.46 14.34
C ILE A 194 31.33 -3.85 13.21
N GLY A 195 31.69 -4.81 12.35
CA GLY A 195 30.81 -5.30 11.29
C GLY A 195 29.59 -6.07 11.81
N VAL A 196 29.75 -6.82 12.90
CA VAL A 196 28.66 -7.57 13.55
C VAL A 196 27.79 -6.64 14.41
N VAL A 197 28.41 -5.73 15.18
CA VAL A 197 27.68 -4.74 15.98
C VAL A 197 26.96 -3.74 15.08
N SER A 198 27.61 -3.25 14.01
CA SER A 198 26.99 -2.33 13.06
C SER A 198 26.03 -3.04 12.12
N GLY A 199 26.32 -4.25 11.64
CA GLY A 199 25.41 -5.00 10.76
C GLY A 199 24.08 -5.38 11.44
N VAL A 200 24.14 -5.76 12.73
CA VAL A 200 22.95 -6.11 13.52
C VAL A 200 22.21 -4.88 14.04
N MET A 201 22.90 -3.78 14.37
CA MET A 201 22.28 -2.53 14.86
C MET A 201 21.84 -1.56 13.75
N PHE A 202 22.62 -1.40 12.67
CA PHE A 202 22.30 -0.55 11.51
C PHE A 202 21.41 -1.25 10.49
N GLY A 203 21.47 -2.59 10.38
CA GLY A 203 20.52 -3.38 9.59
C GLY A 203 19.06 -3.23 10.04
N MET A 204 18.81 -2.65 11.21
CA MET A 204 17.46 -2.30 11.68
C MET A 204 17.11 -0.81 11.51
N THR A 205 18.05 0.09 11.17
CA THR A 205 17.83 1.54 11.32
C THR A 205 18.24 2.47 10.17
N SER A 206 19.03 2.10 9.14
CA SER A 206 19.31 3.06 8.05
C SER A 206 19.49 2.49 6.65
N GLY A 207 18.94 3.23 5.68
CA GLY A 207 19.24 3.11 4.25
C GLY A 207 20.12 4.27 3.81
N VAL A 208 21.42 4.24 4.15
CA VAL A 208 22.42 5.13 3.54
C VAL A 208 23.59 4.28 3.05
N ALA A 209 23.66 4.12 1.73
CA ALA A 209 24.70 3.43 0.99
C ALA A 209 26.01 4.24 0.96
N GLY A 210 27.16 3.55 0.91
CA GLY A 210 28.39 4.12 0.36
C GLY A 210 29.68 3.79 1.10
N SER A 211 29.88 4.27 2.33
CA SER A 211 31.23 4.38 2.90
C SER A 211 31.58 3.34 3.98
N VAL A 212 30.60 2.76 4.67
CA VAL A 212 30.82 1.79 5.76
C VAL A 212 30.90 0.34 5.27
N ALA A 213 30.23 0.03 4.16
CA ALA A 213 30.20 -1.32 3.58
C ALA A 213 31.57 -1.79 3.08
N VAL A 214 32.42 -0.88 2.59
CA VAL A 214 33.75 -1.23 2.04
C VAL A 214 34.76 -1.61 3.14
N GLY A 215 34.70 -0.96 4.31
CA GLY A 215 35.57 -1.30 5.46
C GLY A 215 35.16 -2.57 6.18
N VAL A 216 33.85 -2.81 6.34
CA VAL A 216 33.31 -4.03 6.98
C VAL A 216 33.46 -5.24 6.06
N ALA A 217 33.18 -5.10 4.75
CA ALA A 217 33.38 -6.19 3.80
C ALA A 217 34.87 -6.53 3.63
N GLY A 218 35.76 -5.53 3.64
CA GLY A 218 37.22 -5.75 3.60
C GLY A 218 37.76 -6.47 4.85
N GLY A 219 37.32 -6.07 6.04
CA GLY A 219 37.74 -6.70 7.31
C GLY A 219 37.18 -8.12 7.50
N VAL A 220 35.93 -8.38 7.12
CA VAL A 220 35.31 -9.71 7.17
C VAL A 220 35.88 -10.63 6.07
N ALA A 221 36.16 -10.12 4.87
CA ALA A 221 36.82 -10.91 3.82
C ALA A 221 38.27 -11.27 4.19
N GLY A 222 39.02 -10.33 4.79
CA GLY A 222 40.38 -10.56 5.27
C GLY A 222 40.46 -11.55 6.43
N SER A 223 39.50 -11.51 7.37
CA SER A 223 39.46 -12.43 8.52
C SER A 223 39.10 -13.87 8.12
N ARG A 224 38.27 -14.03 7.08
CA ARG A 224 37.88 -15.32 6.52
C ARG A 224 39.03 -16.07 5.89
N LEU A 225 40.00 -15.38 5.29
CA LEU A 225 41.18 -15.99 4.65
C LEU A 225 41.90 -16.98 5.58
N LEU A 226 41.90 -16.71 6.89
CA LEU A 226 42.51 -17.56 7.91
C LEU A 226 41.73 -18.87 8.17
N PHE A 227 40.42 -18.89 7.90
CA PHE A 227 39.56 -20.04 8.15
C PHE A 227 39.35 -20.94 6.92
N TYR A 228 39.65 -20.48 5.70
CA TYR A 228 39.52 -21.31 4.49
C TYR A 228 40.32 -22.62 4.52
N PRO A 229 41.57 -22.69 5.01
CA PRO A 229 42.28 -23.96 5.11
C PRO A 229 41.55 -24.98 5.99
N LEU A 230 40.91 -24.51 7.06
CA LEU A 230 40.07 -25.33 7.93
C LEU A 230 38.81 -25.79 7.20
N GLU A 231 38.06 -24.88 6.55
CA GLU A 231 36.86 -25.21 5.77
C GLU A 231 37.16 -26.18 4.62
N PHE A 232 38.31 -26.00 3.96
CA PHE A 232 38.82 -26.87 2.89
C PHE A 232 39.15 -28.27 3.39
N PHE A 233 39.87 -28.38 4.52
CA PHE A 233 40.20 -29.68 5.08
C PHE A 233 38.96 -30.40 5.63
N LEU A 234 38.06 -29.67 6.28
CA LEU A 234 36.80 -30.21 6.80
C LEU A 234 35.85 -30.67 5.68
N SER A 235 35.84 -30.01 4.52
CA SER A 235 35.04 -30.45 3.36
C SER A 235 35.56 -31.73 2.70
N LEU A 236 36.81 -32.14 2.96
CA LEU A 236 37.35 -33.44 2.55
C LEU A 236 36.98 -34.59 3.49
N LEU A 237 36.53 -34.27 4.71
CA LEU A 237 36.16 -35.24 5.74
C LEU A 237 34.65 -35.52 5.72
N PRO A 238 34.18 -36.73 5.36
CA PRO A 238 32.75 -37.03 5.25
C PRO A 238 31.95 -36.90 6.56
N SER A 239 32.62 -36.88 7.72
CA SER A 239 32.02 -37.24 9.01
C SER A 239 32.01 -36.16 10.09
N CYS A 240 32.42 -34.92 9.81
CA CYS A 240 32.60 -33.93 10.89
C CYS A 240 31.51 -32.83 10.88
N TRP A 241 30.65 -32.92 11.90
CA TRP A 241 29.63 -31.95 12.38
C TRP A 241 28.38 -31.76 11.50
N GLN A 242 27.88 -32.92 11.03
CA GLN A 242 26.52 -33.22 10.54
C GLN A 242 26.08 -32.74 9.14
N LYS A 243 27.01 -32.23 8.32
CA LYS A 243 27.18 -32.42 6.85
C LYS A 243 28.17 -31.37 6.32
N HIS A 244 28.53 -31.46 5.04
CA HIS A 244 29.56 -30.69 4.32
C HIS A 244 29.69 -29.22 4.75
N ALA A 245 30.93 -28.69 4.75
CA ALA A 245 31.27 -27.33 5.22
C ALA A 245 30.49 -26.18 4.57
N VAL A 246 29.87 -26.45 3.42
CA VAL A 246 29.07 -25.49 2.67
C VAL A 246 27.74 -25.15 3.34
N LEU A 247 27.23 -26.01 4.25
CA LEU A 247 25.96 -25.76 4.94
C LEU A 247 26.08 -24.82 6.12
N TRP A 248 27.25 -24.76 6.73
CA TRP A 248 27.49 -23.96 7.93
C TRP A 248 28.34 -22.71 7.68
N SER A 249 28.78 -22.47 6.45
CA SER A 249 29.50 -21.25 6.06
C SER A 249 28.68 -20.46 5.02
N ASP A 250 27.86 -19.53 5.51
CA ASP A 250 26.96 -18.72 4.67
C ASP A 250 27.73 -17.79 3.73
N LEU A 251 29.00 -17.52 4.03
CA LEU A 251 29.78 -16.47 3.39
C LEU A 251 31.12 -16.99 2.81
N ALA A 252 31.15 -18.27 2.46
CA ALA A 252 32.24 -18.90 1.72
C ALA A 252 32.33 -18.33 0.29
N ILE A 253 33.46 -17.72 -0.07
CA ILE A 253 33.71 -17.11 -1.39
C ILE A 253 34.34 -18.14 -2.34
N TRP A 254 35.27 -18.95 -1.83
CA TRP A 254 35.99 -19.95 -2.63
C TRP A 254 35.20 -21.26 -2.73
N PRO A 255 35.30 -21.97 -3.86
CA PRO A 255 34.62 -23.24 -4.03
C PRO A 255 35.22 -24.30 -3.10
N LEU A 256 34.38 -24.97 -2.31
CA LEU A 256 34.81 -26.06 -1.44
C LEU A 256 34.85 -27.39 -2.22
N PRO A 257 35.86 -28.24 -2.01
CA PRO A 257 35.96 -29.56 -2.66
C PRO A 257 34.71 -30.40 -2.37
N GLN A 258 34.31 -31.29 -3.28
CA GLN A 258 33.16 -32.21 -3.13
C GLN A 258 31.76 -31.57 -2.99
N THR A 259 31.63 -30.23 -3.01
CA THR A 259 30.32 -29.53 -2.93
C THR A 259 29.30 -30.03 -3.95
N ASN A 260 29.71 -30.28 -5.21
CA ASN A 260 28.80 -30.78 -6.25
C ASN A 260 28.27 -32.19 -5.95
N GLN A 261 29.11 -33.08 -5.42
CA GLN A 261 28.71 -34.45 -5.07
C GLN A 261 27.77 -34.44 -3.87
N PHE A 262 28.06 -33.59 -2.89
CA PHE A 262 27.19 -33.37 -1.74
C PHE A 262 25.80 -32.86 -2.13
N LEU A 263 25.73 -31.79 -2.93
CA LEU A 263 24.47 -31.21 -3.40
C LEU A 263 23.68 -32.20 -4.25
N TYR A 264 24.36 -32.88 -5.18
CA TYR A 264 23.74 -33.92 -5.99
C TYR A 264 23.15 -35.02 -5.11
N HIS A 265 23.88 -35.48 -4.09
CA HIS A 265 23.39 -36.46 -3.13
C HIS A 265 22.19 -35.95 -2.32
N GLN A 266 22.13 -34.67 -1.92
CA GLN A 266 20.93 -34.11 -1.26
C GLN A 266 19.71 -34.06 -2.19
N ILE A 267 19.93 -33.91 -3.50
CA ILE A 267 18.85 -33.90 -4.50
C ILE A 267 18.38 -35.32 -4.82
N THR A 268 19.27 -36.32 -4.79
CA THR A 268 18.96 -37.70 -5.20
C THR A 268 18.71 -38.71 -4.07
N GLN A 269 18.95 -38.36 -2.80
CA GLN A 269 18.95 -39.33 -1.67
C GLN A 269 17.59 -39.94 -1.32
N SER A 270 16.49 -39.27 -1.66
CA SER A 270 15.13 -39.61 -1.23
C SER A 270 14.14 -39.50 -2.37
N THR A 271 12.96 -40.12 -2.24
CA THR A 271 11.83 -40.00 -3.18
C THR A 271 11.43 -38.54 -3.47
N GLN A 272 11.84 -37.59 -2.61
CA GLN A 272 11.78 -36.15 -2.85
C GLN A 272 13.12 -35.46 -2.54
N PRO A 273 13.57 -34.46 -3.32
CA PRO A 273 14.78 -33.69 -3.05
C PRO A 273 14.74 -32.92 -1.72
N HIS A 274 15.86 -32.84 -1.00
CA HIS A 274 15.96 -32.04 0.23
C HIS A 274 16.21 -30.54 -0.06
N TRP A 275 15.17 -29.85 -0.51
CA TRP A 275 15.21 -28.43 -0.93
C TRP A 275 15.78 -27.44 0.12
N PRO A 276 15.52 -27.55 1.44
CA PRO A 276 16.05 -26.58 2.40
C PRO A 276 17.59 -26.50 2.40
N ALA A 277 18.27 -27.64 2.22
CA ALA A 277 19.73 -27.67 2.13
C ALA A 277 20.24 -27.02 0.83
N VAL A 278 19.51 -27.22 -0.28
CA VAL A 278 19.83 -26.63 -1.58
C VAL A 278 19.67 -25.11 -1.53
N GLN A 279 18.57 -24.62 -0.94
CA GLN A 279 18.29 -23.20 -0.76
C GLN A 279 19.31 -22.53 0.17
N LYS A 280 19.67 -23.19 1.28
CA LYS A 280 20.72 -22.71 2.20
C LYS A 280 22.05 -22.46 1.49
N VAL A 281 22.46 -23.36 0.59
CA VAL A 281 23.68 -23.17 -0.22
C VAL A 281 23.47 -22.11 -1.31
N ALA A 282 22.28 -22.06 -1.93
CA ALA A 282 21.95 -21.09 -2.96
C ALA A 282 21.86 -19.65 -2.44
N ALA A 283 21.61 -19.46 -1.14
CA ALA A 283 21.62 -18.17 -0.46
C ALA A 283 22.94 -17.42 -0.66
N ASN A 284 24.06 -18.14 -0.78
CA ASN A 284 25.36 -17.56 -1.08
C ASN A 284 25.58 -17.44 -2.60
N PRO A 285 25.73 -16.21 -3.14
CA PRO A 285 25.91 -16.00 -4.59
C PRO A 285 27.13 -16.71 -5.19
N PHE A 286 28.21 -16.88 -4.42
CA PHE A 286 29.44 -17.54 -4.87
C PHE A 286 29.27 -19.07 -4.97
N GLN A 287 28.44 -19.67 -4.11
CA GLN A 287 28.18 -21.11 -4.10
C GLN A 287 27.00 -21.49 -5.00
N ARG A 288 26.13 -20.54 -5.36
CA ARG A 288 24.94 -20.78 -6.19
C ARG A 288 25.27 -21.42 -7.55
N GLY A 289 26.43 -21.13 -8.13
CA GLY A 289 26.89 -21.79 -9.36
C GLY A 289 27.02 -23.32 -9.23
N HIS A 290 27.40 -23.82 -8.05
CA HIS A 290 27.47 -25.26 -7.75
C HIS A 290 26.08 -25.88 -7.62
N VAL A 291 25.14 -25.16 -7.01
CA VAL A 291 23.73 -25.57 -6.94
C VAL A 291 23.14 -25.71 -8.34
N GLN A 292 23.35 -24.70 -9.19
CA GLN A 292 22.87 -24.72 -10.57
C GLN A 292 23.42 -25.90 -11.37
N ARG A 293 24.70 -26.22 -11.18
CA ARG A 293 25.32 -27.39 -11.81
C ARG A 293 24.74 -28.71 -11.30
N ALA A 294 24.49 -28.84 -10.00
CA ALA A 294 23.89 -30.03 -9.41
C ALA A 294 22.44 -30.23 -9.91
N LEU A 295 21.62 -29.18 -9.95
CA LEU A 295 20.27 -29.19 -10.52
C LEU A 295 20.30 -29.53 -12.01
N SER A 296 21.24 -28.95 -12.75
CA SER A 296 21.43 -29.25 -14.17
C SER A 296 21.85 -30.70 -14.42
N ASN A 297 22.61 -31.33 -13.52
CA ASN A 297 22.93 -32.74 -13.62
C ASN A 297 21.70 -33.62 -13.34
N TRP A 298 20.93 -33.26 -12.32
CA TRP A 298 19.73 -34.00 -11.92
C TRP A 298 18.62 -33.94 -12.99
N LEU A 299 18.41 -32.78 -13.63
CA LEU A 299 17.44 -32.63 -14.71
C LEU A 299 17.82 -33.38 -16.00
N ARG A 300 19.10 -33.71 -16.20
CA ARG A 300 19.61 -34.36 -17.43
C ARG A 300 19.51 -35.89 -17.44
N GLN A 301 19.38 -36.52 -16.28
CA GLN A 301 19.71 -37.94 -16.14
C GLN A 301 18.59 -38.92 -16.51
N ASP A 302 17.42 -38.47 -16.96
CA ASP A 302 16.27 -39.37 -17.09
C ASP A 302 15.30 -38.96 -18.20
N ALA A 303 14.49 -39.92 -18.65
CA ALA A 303 13.38 -39.73 -19.60
C ALA A 303 12.32 -38.72 -19.10
N ALA A 304 12.27 -38.50 -17.79
CA ALA A 304 11.31 -37.65 -17.08
C ALA A 304 11.82 -36.21 -16.79
N SER A 305 12.72 -35.66 -17.62
CA SER A 305 13.29 -34.32 -17.41
C SER A 305 12.26 -33.21 -17.19
N LEU A 306 11.14 -33.26 -17.93
CA LEU A 306 10.05 -32.27 -17.80
C LEU A 306 9.28 -32.44 -16.49
N ALA A 307 8.95 -33.68 -16.11
CA ALA A 307 8.30 -33.96 -14.82
C ALA A 307 9.15 -33.48 -13.64
N ARG A 308 10.48 -33.66 -13.70
CA ARG A 308 11.41 -33.14 -12.66
C ARG A 308 11.50 -31.61 -12.64
N LEU A 309 11.41 -30.95 -13.81
CA LEU A 309 11.34 -29.49 -13.87
C LEU A 309 10.06 -28.98 -13.21
N TYR A 310 8.92 -29.61 -13.46
CA TYR A 310 7.66 -29.26 -12.79
C TYR A 310 7.65 -29.63 -11.31
N GLN A 311 8.31 -30.72 -10.91
CA GLN A 311 8.55 -31.03 -9.48
C GLN A 311 9.32 -29.91 -8.76
N LEU A 312 10.25 -29.23 -9.44
CA LEU A 312 10.95 -28.05 -8.92
C LEU A 312 10.01 -26.83 -8.82
N VAL A 313 9.15 -26.62 -9.83
CA VAL A 313 8.15 -25.53 -9.85
C VAL A 313 7.09 -25.72 -8.77
N GLU A 314 6.69 -26.94 -8.47
CA GLU A 314 5.67 -27.28 -7.46
C GLU A 314 6.22 -27.36 -6.03
N ALA A 315 7.54 -27.29 -5.86
CA ALA A 315 8.18 -27.39 -4.55
C ALA A 315 7.82 -26.19 -3.65
N THR A 316 6.93 -26.42 -2.68
CA THR A 316 6.43 -25.37 -1.77
C THR A 316 7.49 -24.81 -0.83
N THR A 317 8.53 -25.58 -0.53
CA THR A 317 9.70 -25.13 0.24
C THR A 317 10.48 -24.04 -0.49
N LEU A 318 10.44 -24.01 -1.82
CA LEU A 318 11.14 -22.99 -2.61
C LEU A 318 10.33 -21.70 -2.77
N ASP A 319 9.10 -21.64 -2.25
CA ASP A 319 8.30 -20.40 -2.15
C ASP A 319 8.78 -19.48 -1.01
N GLU A 320 9.90 -19.81 -0.38
CA GLU A 320 10.57 -18.99 0.62
C GLU A 320 11.56 -18.01 -0.01
N TYR A 321 11.96 -16.97 0.72
CA TYR A 321 13.08 -16.13 0.28
C TYR A 321 14.37 -16.94 0.12
N ILE A 322 15.17 -16.64 -0.90
CA ILE A 322 16.45 -17.32 -1.10
C ILE A 322 17.45 -17.05 0.04
N THR A 323 17.36 -15.88 0.65
CA THR A 323 18.17 -15.45 1.79
C THR A 323 17.26 -14.86 2.86
N THR A 324 17.74 -14.78 4.10
CA THR A 324 16.97 -14.21 5.22
C THR A 324 16.79 -12.69 5.04
N PRO A 325 15.55 -12.20 4.85
CA PRO A 325 15.30 -10.77 4.61
C PRO A 325 15.49 -9.96 5.90
N ALA A 326 16.50 -9.06 5.92
CA ALA A 326 16.77 -8.23 7.10
C ALA A 326 15.98 -6.90 7.15
N LEU A 327 15.59 -6.32 6.02
CA LEU A 327 14.94 -5.00 5.93
C LEU A 327 13.52 -5.15 5.37
N ARG A 328 12.59 -4.26 5.77
CA ARG A 328 11.21 -4.23 5.24
C ARG A 328 11.15 -4.25 3.70
N ARG A 329 12.00 -3.46 3.04
CA ARG A 329 12.10 -3.43 1.56
C ARG A 329 12.45 -4.80 0.95
N HIS A 330 13.19 -5.65 1.68
CA HIS A 330 13.53 -7.00 1.22
C HIS A 330 12.27 -7.89 1.16
N PHE A 331 11.36 -7.75 2.14
CA PHE A 331 10.08 -8.45 2.14
C PHE A 331 9.14 -7.98 1.01
N GLU A 332 9.37 -6.80 0.46
CA GLU A 332 8.52 -6.21 -0.59
C GLU A 332 9.07 -6.51 -2.00
N HIS A 333 10.40 -6.61 -2.17
CA HIS A 333 11.03 -6.63 -3.50
C HIS A 333 11.83 -7.91 -3.82
N TRP A 334 12.23 -8.70 -2.82
CA TRP A 334 13.08 -9.86 -3.09
C TRP A 334 12.26 -11.05 -3.61
N PRO A 335 12.72 -11.72 -4.69
CA PRO A 335 12.03 -12.87 -5.25
C PRO A 335 12.17 -14.12 -4.36
N SER A 336 11.31 -15.10 -4.59
CA SER A 336 11.43 -16.42 -3.95
C SER A 336 12.63 -17.21 -4.48
N ALA A 337 13.11 -18.17 -3.70
CA ALA A 337 14.19 -19.08 -4.10
C ALA A 337 13.86 -19.82 -5.39
N LYS A 338 12.59 -20.22 -5.56
CA LYS A 338 12.06 -20.87 -6.76
C LYS A 338 12.31 -20.02 -8.01
N VAL A 339 11.94 -18.75 -7.97
CA VAL A 339 12.12 -17.82 -9.10
C VAL A 339 13.60 -17.70 -9.45
N VAL A 340 14.45 -17.39 -8.46
CA VAL A 340 15.89 -17.19 -8.69
C VAL A 340 16.53 -18.44 -9.28
N LEU A 341 16.22 -19.61 -8.74
CA LEU A 341 16.80 -20.87 -9.21
C LEU A 341 16.35 -21.18 -10.64
N LEU A 342 15.07 -21.05 -10.97
CA LEU A 342 14.53 -21.33 -12.31
C LEU A 342 15.08 -20.37 -13.37
N THR A 343 15.15 -19.08 -13.07
CA THR A 343 15.62 -18.06 -14.02
C THR A 343 17.11 -18.21 -14.29
N GLU A 344 17.88 -18.58 -13.26
CA GLU A 344 19.29 -18.88 -13.42
C GLU A 344 19.56 -20.19 -14.18
N ILE A 345 18.72 -21.23 -14.02
CA ILE A 345 18.75 -22.41 -14.91
C ILE A 345 18.58 -21.95 -16.36
N GLY A 346 17.63 -21.04 -16.58
CA GLY A 346 17.36 -20.35 -17.85
C GLY A 346 18.48 -19.42 -18.35
N GLN A 347 19.60 -19.32 -17.65
CA GLN A 347 20.72 -18.40 -17.95
C GLN A 347 20.34 -16.92 -17.92
N GLN A 348 19.31 -16.55 -17.15
CA GLN A 348 18.90 -15.18 -16.91
C GLN A 348 19.33 -14.76 -15.50
N PHE A 349 19.86 -13.53 -15.39
CA PHE A 349 20.19 -12.95 -14.11
C PHE A 349 18.97 -12.26 -13.51
N ILE A 350 18.64 -12.61 -12.27
CA ILE A 350 17.72 -11.86 -11.42
C ILE A 350 18.46 -11.49 -10.14
N ALA A 351 18.26 -10.25 -9.71
CA ALA A 351 18.75 -9.76 -8.43
C ALA A 351 18.08 -10.55 -7.30
N ALA A 352 18.86 -11.37 -6.61
CA ALA A 352 18.35 -12.20 -5.53
C ALA A 352 18.41 -11.44 -4.19
N THR A 353 19.45 -10.61 -4.03
CA THR A 353 19.70 -9.84 -2.79
C THR A 353 20.13 -8.39 -3.03
N SER A 354 20.43 -8.01 -4.28
CA SER A 354 20.83 -6.64 -4.63
C SER A 354 19.61 -5.74 -4.84
N ASP A 355 19.54 -4.60 -4.14
CA ASP A 355 18.63 -3.51 -4.52
C ASP A 355 19.09 -2.87 -5.84
N ASP A 356 18.19 -2.19 -6.56
CA ASP A 356 18.48 -1.51 -7.84
C ASP A 356 19.66 -0.54 -7.69
N GLY A 357 20.86 -0.97 -8.10
CA GLY A 357 22.10 -0.21 -8.01
C GLY A 357 23.33 -1.02 -7.55
N ASP A 358 23.16 -2.19 -6.91
CA ASP A 358 24.29 -3.02 -6.50
C ASP A 358 24.77 -3.96 -7.62
N THR A 359 26.00 -3.73 -8.08
CA THR A 359 26.65 -4.47 -9.17
C THR A 359 27.37 -5.75 -8.74
N SER A 360 27.50 -6.01 -7.42
CA SER A 360 28.32 -7.11 -6.90
C SER A 360 27.79 -8.50 -7.30
N GLU A 361 26.49 -8.76 -7.14
CA GLU A 361 25.88 -10.06 -7.48
C GLU A 361 25.93 -10.35 -8.98
N LYS A 362 25.75 -9.31 -9.82
CA LYS A 362 25.88 -9.41 -11.29
C LYS A 362 27.28 -9.86 -11.70
N ILE A 363 28.32 -9.32 -11.07
CA ILE A 363 29.72 -9.70 -11.33
C ILE A 363 29.95 -11.17 -10.95
N VAL A 364 29.47 -11.60 -9.78
CA VAL A 364 29.59 -12.99 -9.33
C VAL A 364 28.86 -13.94 -10.28
N TRP A 365 27.66 -13.57 -10.71
CA TRP A 365 26.90 -14.32 -11.70
C TRP A 365 27.67 -14.45 -13.02
N TRP A 366 28.24 -13.35 -13.53
CA TRP A 366 29.04 -13.35 -14.75
C TRP A 366 30.28 -14.25 -14.63
N LEU A 367 31.02 -14.16 -13.52
CA LEU A 367 32.21 -14.98 -13.24
C LEU A 367 31.88 -16.47 -13.17
N THR A 368 30.72 -16.80 -12.58
CA THR A 368 30.30 -18.20 -12.39
C THR A 368 29.48 -18.76 -13.56
N ARG A 369 29.13 -17.94 -14.56
CA ARG A 369 28.27 -18.31 -15.70
C ARG A 369 28.72 -19.58 -16.43
N ARG A 370 30.02 -19.75 -16.66
CA ARG A 370 30.56 -20.95 -17.35
C ARG A 370 30.27 -22.25 -16.60
N TYR A 371 30.15 -22.20 -15.27
CA TYR A 371 29.84 -23.36 -14.43
C TYR A 371 28.34 -23.66 -14.34
N ARG A 372 27.48 -22.72 -14.76
CA ARG A 372 26.00 -22.78 -14.72
C ARG A 372 25.38 -23.31 -16.01
N LEU A 373 26.16 -23.58 -17.06
CA LEU A 373 25.64 -23.94 -18.38
C LEU A 373 24.93 -25.31 -18.36
N MET A 374 23.63 -25.30 -18.65
CA MET A 374 22.84 -26.50 -18.90
C MET A 374 22.76 -26.77 -20.42
N LYS A 375 22.85 -28.05 -20.80
CA LYS A 375 22.52 -28.58 -22.14
C LYS A 375 21.65 -29.83 -21.92
N PRO A 376 20.51 -30.03 -22.61
CA PRO A 376 20.16 -29.44 -23.90
C PRO A 376 19.39 -28.10 -23.79
N ALA A 377 19.44 -27.32 -24.87
CA ALA A 377 18.81 -25.99 -24.98
C ALA A 377 17.29 -25.92 -24.66
N PRO A 378 16.47 -26.95 -24.95
CA PRO A 378 15.02 -26.90 -24.69
C PRO A 378 14.62 -26.74 -23.23
N LEU A 379 15.34 -27.38 -22.30
CA LEU A 379 15.05 -27.25 -20.86
C LEU A 379 15.44 -25.86 -20.34
N VAL A 380 16.47 -25.25 -20.92
CA VAL A 380 16.91 -23.89 -20.58
C VAL A 380 15.88 -22.87 -21.01
N SER A 381 15.37 -22.98 -22.25
CA SER A 381 14.36 -22.05 -22.76
C SER A 381 13.06 -22.14 -21.99
N LEU A 382 12.64 -23.36 -21.61
CA LEU A 382 11.45 -23.59 -20.81
C LEU A 382 11.62 -23.10 -19.37
N ALA A 383 12.75 -23.38 -18.71
CA ALA A 383 13.01 -22.88 -17.36
C ALA A 383 13.05 -21.35 -17.30
N ALA A 384 13.61 -20.70 -18.33
CA ALA A 384 13.56 -19.24 -18.48
C ALA A 384 12.12 -18.73 -18.61
N LEU A 385 11.28 -19.40 -19.41
CA LEU A 385 9.87 -19.04 -19.56
C LEU A 385 9.10 -19.16 -18.23
N LEU A 386 9.20 -20.30 -17.56
CA LEU A 386 8.51 -20.56 -16.29
C LEU A 386 8.99 -19.61 -15.18
N GLY A 387 10.29 -19.36 -15.11
CA GLY A 387 10.89 -18.42 -14.19
C GLY A 387 10.39 -16.98 -14.40
N GLU A 388 10.33 -16.51 -15.65
CA GLU A 388 9.81 -15.18 -15.98
C GLU A 388 8.32 -15.03 -15.64
N LEU A 389 7.52 -16.08 -15.90
CA LEU A 389 6.09 -16.07 -15.57
C LEU A 389 5.85 -16.05 -14.05
N LEU A 390 6.64 -16.78 -13.27
CA LEU A 390 6.60 -16.72 -11.80
C LEU A 390 7.07 -15.35 -11.28
N TYR A 391 8.14 -14.79 -11.85
CA TYR A 391 8.67 -13.49 -11.44
C TYR A 391 7.68 -12.35 -11.69
N ARG A 392 6.92 -12.41 -12.78
CA ARG A 392 5.96 -11.36 -13.16
C ARG A 392 4.51 -11.65 -12.76
N GLN A 393 4.26 -12.72 -12.01
CA GLN A 393 2.93 -13.28 -11.84
C GLN A 393 1.85 -12.27 -11.42
N GLY A 394 2.12 -11.37 -10.46
CA GLY A 394 1.14 -10.35 -10.03
C GLY A 394 1.03 -9.16 -10.97
N ARG A 395 1.95 -8.99 -11.92
CA ARG A 395 1.92 -7.94 -12.95
C ARG A 395 1.40 -8.42 -14.29
N LEU A 396 1.18 -9.74 -14.49
CA LEU A 396 0.71 -10.29 -15.76
C LEU A 396 -0.65 -9.69 -16.20
N GLN A 397 -1.51 -9.30 -15.25
CA GLN A 397 -2.80 -8.64 -15.54
C GLN A 397 -2.63 -7.19 -16.02
N GLU A 398 -1.63 -6.48 -15.51
CA GLU A 398 -1.35 -5.08 -15.85
C GLU A 398 -0.56 -4.94 -17.17
N MET A 399 0.09 -6.02 -17.63
CA MET A 399 0.91 -6.00 -18.84
C MET A 399 0.07 -5.95 -20.12
N GLU A 400 0.56 -5.18 -21.09
CA GLU A 400 -0.03 -5.17 -22.44
C GLU A 400 0.05 -6.56 -23.08
N VAL A 401 -1.07 -6.99 -23.67
CA VAL A 401 -1.20 -8.28 -24.37
C VAL A 401 -0.15 -8.44 -25.47
N ALA A 402 0.22 -7.34 -26.15
CA ALA A 402 1.26 -7.36 -27.17
C ALA A 402 2.63 -7.78 -26.61
N VAL A 403 3.00 -7.27 -25.44
CA VAL A 403 4.24 -7.61 -24.73
C VAL A 403 4.21 -9.06 -24.28
N LEU A 404 3.10 -9.50 -23.68
CA LEU A 404 2.92 -10.90 -23.26
C LEU A 404 3.09 -11.88 -24.43
N ARG A 405 2.51 -11.59 -25.59
CA ARG A 405 2.57 -12.46 -26.77
C ARG A 405 3.93 -12.42 -27.49
N LYS A 406 4.53 -11.24 -27.63
CA LYS A 406 5.78 -11.07 -28.42
C LYS A 406 7.04 -11.36 -27.61
N GLU A 407 7.09 -10.93 -26.35
CA GLU A 407 8.31 -11.00 -25.54
C GLU A 407 8.33 -12.21 -24.60
N ILE A 408 7.23 -12.45 -23.89
CA ILE A 408 7.15 -13.53 -22.88
C ILE A 408 6.85 -14.87 -23.56
N LEU A 409 5.77 -14.96 -24.34
CA LEU A 409 5.36 -16.16 -25.08
C LEU A 409 5.94 -16.21 -26.51
N ALA A 410 7.20 -15.82 -26.68
CA ALA A 410 7.91 -15.99 -27.94
C ALA A 410 8.05 -17.49 -28.29
N PRO A 411 7.84 -17.93 -29.55
CA PRO A 411 7.77 -19.35 -29.89
C PRO A 411 9.09 -20.08 -29.61
N GLU A 412 10.22 -19.39 -29.82
CA GLU A 412 11.58 -19.84 -29.50
C GLU A 412 11.76 -20.32 -28.05
N ARG A 413 10.89 -19.91 -27.11
CA ARG A 413 11.00 -20.28 -25.70
C ARG A 413 10.36 -21.63 -25.36
N TYR A 414 9.27 -22.02 -26.05
CA TYR A 414 8.52 -23.26 -25.77
C TYR A 414 8.51 -24.27 -26.90
N GLU A 415 8.63 -23.88 -28.18
CA GLU A 415 8.68 -24.80 -29.32
C GLU A 415 9.81 -25.84 -29.22
N PRO A 416 11.02 -25.53 -28.71
CA PRO A 416 12.05 -26.54 -28.52
C PRO A 416 11.64 -27.70 -27.61
N ALA A 417 10.60 -27.54 -26.78
CA ALA A 417 10.09 -28.60 -25.93
C ALA A 417 9.57 -29.81 -26.73
N HIS A 418 9.16 -29.65 -27.99
CA HIS A 418 8.76 -30.78 -28.86
C HIS A 418 9.84 -31.87 -28.99
N SER A 419 11.12 -31.53 -28.82
CA SER A 419 12.20 -32.53 -28.87
C SER A 419 12.33 -33.36 -27.58
N LEU A 420 11.59 -33.02 -26.52
CA LEU A 420 11.61 -33.70 -25.23
C LEU A 420 10.43 -34.69 -25.12
N GLN A 421 10.64 -35.79 -24.39
CA GLN A 421 9.57 -36.74 -24.08
C GLN A 421 8.47 -36.06 -23.26
N GLN A 422 7.20 -36.20 -23.67
CA GLN A 422 6.03 -35.46 -23.13
C GLN A 422 6.04 -33.94 -23.37
N GLY A 423 6.98 -33.41 -24.17
CA GLY A 423 7.08 -31.97 -24.41
C GLY A 423 6.07 -31.39 -25.40
N ASN A 424 5.38 -32.23 -26.18
CA ASN A 424 4.30 -31.80 -27.07
C ASN A 424 3.18 -31.09 -26.29
N GLU A 425 2.76 -31.66 -25.15
CA GLU A 425 1.75 -31.03 -24.29
C GLU A 425 2.14 -29.60 -23.92
N ILE A 426 3.39 -29.37 -23.54
CA ILE A 426 3.88 -28.06 -23.10
C ILE A 426 3.92 -27.06 -24.26
N ALA A 427 4.55 -27.45 -25.36
CA ALA A 427 4.70 -26.57 -26.52
C ALA A 427 3.33 -26.20 -27.11
N ASP A 428 2.45 -27.18 -27.27
CA ASP A 428 1.10 -26.97 -27.82
C ASP A 428 0.22 -26.16 -26.86
N SER A 429 0.33 -26.38 -25.54
CA SER A 429 -0.38 -25.56 -24.54
C SER A 429 0.02 -24.09 -24.61
N PHE A 430 1.32 -23.78 -24.63
CA PHE A 430 1.78 -22.38 -24.70
C PHE A 430 1.50 -21.72 -26.05
N ALA A 431 1.57 -22.48 -27.16
CA ALA A 431 1.14 -22.01 -28.46
C ALA A 431 -0.36 -21.65 -28.47
N THR A 432 -1.19 -22.49 -27.85
CA THR A 432 -2.64 -22.27 -27.70
C THR A 432 -2.93 -21.05 -26.84
N MET A 433 -2.28 -20.91 -25.67
CA MET A 433 -2.42 -19.74 -24.81
C MET A 433 -2.00 -18.44 -25.52
N ARG A 434 -0.91 -18.47 -26.29
CA ARG A 434 -0.46 -17.34 -27.12
C ARG A 434 -1.48 -16.97 -28.19
N ALA A 435 -2.14 -17.95 -28.81
CA ALA A 435 -3.21 -17.70 -29.77
C ALA A 435 -4.44 -17.09 -29.09
N ALA A 436 -4.89 -17.68 -27.98
CA ALA A 436 -6.05 -17.25 -27.21
C ALA A 436 -5.93 -15.82 -26.65
N LEU A 437 -4.74 -15.44 -26.15
CA LEU A 437 -4.43 -14.06 -25.74
C LEU A 437 -4.59 -13.05 -26.89
N GLY A 438 -4.51 -13.50 -28.14
CA GLY A 438 -4.57 -12.62 -29.31
C GLY A 438 -5.96 -12.24 -29.78
N CYS A 439 -7.00 -12.79 -29.18
CA CYS A 439 -8.37 -12.56 -29.62
C CYS A 439 -8.83 -11.16 -29.22
N GLN A 440 -9.54 -10.47 -30.11
CA GLN A 440 -10.13 -9.16 -29.84
C GLN A 440 -11.63 -9.12 -30.12
N THR A 441 -12.12 -10.07 -30.93
CA THR A 441 -13.51 -10.16 -31.36
C THR A 441 -14.04 -11.59 -31.22
N VAL A 442 -15.37 -11.75 -31.27
CA VAL A 442 -16.00 -13.09 -31.30
C VAL A 442 -15.56 -13.88 -32.54
N ASP A 443 -15.23 -13.20 -33.63
CA ASP A 443 -14.71 -13.82 -34.84
C ASP A 443 -13.31 -14.40 -34.64
N ASP A 444 -12.47 -13.71 -33.87
CA ASP A 444 -11.17 -14.23 -33.47
C ASP A 444 -11.33 -15.44 -32.54
N LEU A 445 -12.30 -15.43 -31.62
CA LEU A 445 -12.60 -16.58 -30.75
C LEU A 445 -12.99 -17.82 -31.57
N ALA A 446 -13.88 -17.65 -32.55
CA ALA A 446 -14.29 -18.72 -33.45
C ALA A 446 -13.11 -19.28 -34.27
N THR A 447 -12.25 -18.40 -34.76
CA THR A 447 -11.03 -18.78 -35.52
C THR A 447 -10.00 -19.47 -34.61
N CYS A 448 -9.94 -19.05 -33.34
CA CYS A 448 -9.04 -19.61 -32.33
C CYS A 448 -9.34 -21.09 -32.04
N ALA A 449 -10.56 -21.58 -32.28
CA ALA A 449 -10.93 -22.99 -32.10
C ALA A 449 -9.94 -23.97 -32.80
N ALA A 450 -9.32 -23.56 -33.91
CA ALA A 450 -8.33 -24.36 -34.62
C ALA A 450 -7.04 -24.61 -33.82
N SER A 451 -6.63 -23.71 -32.92
CA SER A 451 -5.42 -23.88 -32.10
C SER A 451 -5.57 -24.98 -31.03
N PHE A 452 -6.81 -25.34 -30.68
CA PHE A 452 -7.12 -26.35 -29.66
C PHE A 452 -7.16 -27.79 -30.20
N ARG A 453 -6.98 -28.03 -31.51
CA ARG A 453 -7.15 -29.35 -32.15
C ARG A 453 -6.27 -30.46 -31.57
N TRP A 454 -5.09 -30.13 -31.06
CA TRP A 454 -4.18 -31.10 -30.45
C TRP A 454 -4.77 -31.77 -29.20
N LEU A 455 -5.73 -31.10 -28.53
CA LEU A 455 -6.42 -31.63 -27.34
C LEU A 455 -7.22 -32.91 -27.63
N ASP A 456 -7.67 -33.11 -28.87
CA ASP A 456 -8.43 -34.30 -29.27
C ASP A 456 -7.55 -35.56 -29.24
N SER A 457 -6.23 -35.39 -29.41
CA SER A 457 -5.22 -36.43 -29.30
C SER A 457 -4.51 -36.50 -27.95
N ALA A 458 -4.84 -35.59 -27.01
CA ALA A 458 -4.22 -35.49 -25.69
C ALA A 458 -4.89 -36.44 -24.68
N GLY A 459 -4.67 -37.75 -24.84
CA GLY A 459 -5.23 -38.80 -23.97
C GLY A 459 -4.20 -39.63 -23.18
N GLY A 460 -2.91 -39.32 -23.29
CA GLY A 460 -1.83 -40.01 -22.56
C GLY A 460 -1.66 -39.53 -21.12
N GLU A 461 -0.60 -39.99 -20.44
CA GLU A 461 -0.19 -39.48 -19.11
C GLU A 461 0.21 -38.00 -19.24
N LEU A 462 -0.68 -37.10 -18.80
CA LEU A 462 -0.51 -35.65 -18.86
C LEU A 462 0.38 -35.17 -17.72
N LEU A 463 1.29 -34.25 -18.02
CA LEU A 463 2.13 -33.58 -17.03
C LEU A 463 1.31 -32.57 -16.20
N ARG A 464 0.41 -31.83 -16.85
CA ARG A 464 -0.40 -30.78 -16.20
C ARG A 464 -1.89 -30.94 -16.52
N PRO A 465 -2.57 -31.92 -15.90
CA PRO A 465 -3.96 -32.20 -16.19
C PRO A 465 -4.88 -30.97 -16.00
N ALA A 466 -4.70 -30.21 -14.92
CA ALA A 466 -5.51 -29.02 -14.65
C ALA A 466 -5.35 -27.91 -15.70
N VAL A 467 -4.16 -27.73 -16.26
CA VAL A 467 -3.92 -26.75 -17.35
C VAL A 467 -4.63 -27.21 -18.62
N VAL A 468 -4.53 -28.50 -18.95
CA VAL A 468 -5.19 -29.09 -20.12
C VAL A 468 -6.71 -29.01 -20.00
N ASP A 469 -7.28 -29.27 -18.81
CA ASP A 469 -8.71 -29.15 -18.56
C ASP A 469 -9.20 -27.70 -18.69
N ALA A 470 -8.42 -26.72 -18.22
CA ALA A 470 -8.74 -25.32 -18.46
C ALA A 470 -8.73 -24.96 -19.96
N LEU A 471 -7.77 -25.49 -20.73
CA LEU A 471 -7.72 -25.31 -22.19
C LEU A 471 -8.88 -26.02 -22.90
N ARG A 472 -9.36 -27.16 -22.40
CA ARG A 472 -10.59 -27.81 -22.90
C ARG A 472 -11.81 -26.93 -22.66
N GLY A 473 -11.92 -26.30 -21.48
CA GLY A 473 -12.97 -25.32 -21.20
C GLY A 473 -12.96 -24.15 -22.19
N LEU A 474 -11.78 -23.56 -22.45
CA LEU A 474 -11.63 -22.51 -23.48
C LEU A 474 -11.98 -23.00 -24.89
N ARG A 475 -11.61 -24.23 -25.25
CA ARG A 475 -12.01 -24.82 -26.53
C ARG A 475 -13.53 -24.87 -26.67
N ASP A 476 -14.23 -25.34 -25.65
CA ASP A 476 -15.70 -25.49 -25.71
C ASP A 476 -16.38 -24.11 -25.87
N ILE A 477 -15.88 -23.08 -25.17
CA ILE A 477 -16.32 -21.69 -25.34
C ILE A 477 -16.06 -21.17 -26.76
N SER A 478 -14.88 -21.44 -27.32
CA SER A 478 -14.54 -21.05 -28.70
C SER A 478 -15.44 -21.72 -29.75
N GLN A 479 -15.88 -22.95 -29.49
CA GLN A 479 -16.84 -23.66 -30.34
C GLN A 479 -18.24 -23.04 -30.26
N HIS A 480 -18.68 -22.63 -29.07
CA HIS A 480 -19.92 -21.87 -28.92
C HIS A 480 -19.89 -20.54 -29.69
N ALA A 481 -18.77 -19.82 -29.66
CA ALA A 481 -18.56 -18.61 -30.45
C ALA A 481 -18.60 -18.88 -31.98
N ALA A 482 -18.02 -20.00 -32.43
CA ALA A 482 -18.11 -20.41 -33.85
C ALA A 482 -19.55 -20.76 -34.28
N HIS A 483 -20.33 -21.41 -33.41
CA HIS A 483 -21.73 -21.73 -33.69
C HIS A 483 -22.64 -20.48 -33.66
N PHE A 484 -22.32 -19.46 -32.87
CA PHE A 484 -23.01 -18.16 -32.88
C PHE A 484 -23.00 -17.51 -34.27
N GLN A 485 -21.85 -17.52 -34.96
CA GLN A 485 -21.71 -16.92 -36.30
C GLN A 485 -22.57 -17.58 -37.38
N GLN A 486 -22.83 -18.88 -37.25
CA GLN A 486 -23.54 -19.66 -38.27
C GLN A 486 -25.07 -19.56 -38.18
N ARG A 487 -25.61 -18.93 -37.13
CA ARG A 487 -27.05 -18.86 -36.87
C ARG A 487 -27.60 -17.49 -37.22
N SER A 488 -28.71 -17.44 -37.95
CA SER A 488 -29.39 -16.20 -38.36
C SER A 488 -30.49 -15.73 -37.40
N ASN A 489 -30.70 -16.42 -36.27
CA ASN A 489 -31.75 -16.10 -35.30
C ASN A 489 -31.15 -15.46 -34.03
N ALA A 490 -31.52 -14.20 -33.76
CA ALA A 490 -31.05 -13.41 -32.63
C ALA A 490 -31.33 -14.05 -31.26
N ALA A 491 -32.46 -14.73 -31.07
CA ALA A 491 -32.77 -15.36 -29.78
C ALA A 491 -31.81 -16.52 -29.44
N HIS A 492 -31.50 -17.35 -30.45
CA HIS A 492 -30.53 -18.44 -30.28
C HIS A 492 -29.09 -17.92 -30.14
N GLN A 493 -28.77 -16.81 -30.80
CA GLN A 493 -27.49 -16.11 -30.65
C GLN A 493 -27.30 -15.61 -29.20
N THR A 494 -28.33 -15.01 -28.59
CA THR A 494 -28.28 -14.59 -27.17
C THR A 494 -28.08 -15.78 -26.24
N THR A 495 -28.78 -16.89 -26.45
CA THR A 495 -28.64 -18.09 -25.60
C THR A 495 -27.23 -18.66 -25.62
N LEU A 496 -26.60 -18.73 -26.80
CA LEU A 496 -25.24 -19.24 -26.94
C LEU A 496 -24.19 -18.34 -26.28
N LEU A 497 -24.34 -17.00 -26.39
CA LEU A 497 -23.45 -16.06 -25.70
C LEU A 497 -23.64 -16.11 -24.18
N ASN A 498 -24.88 -16.23 -23.69
CA ASN A 498 -25.15 -16.38 -22.26
C ASN A 498 -24.56 -17.68 -21.69
N LEU A 499 -24.65 -18.78 -22.44
CA LEU A 499 -24.03 -20.05 -22.06
C LEU A 499 -22.49 -19.91 -21.99
N ALA A 500 -21.89 -19.28 -23.00
CA ALA A 500 -20.45 -19.05 -23.04
C ALA A 500 -19.97 -18.14 -21.89
N ALA A 501 -20.74 -17.09 -21.55
CA ALA A 501 -20.46 -16.23 -20.40
C ALA A 501 -20.54 -17.01 -19.07
N GLY A 502 -21.56 -17.86 -18.90
CA GLY A 502 -21.68 -18.74 -17.73
C GLY A 502 -20.48 -19.69 -17.59
N GLN A 503 -20.08 -20.34 -18.68
CA GLN A 503 -18.93 -21.24 -18.70
C GLN A 503 -17.61 -20.52 -18.44
N LEU A 504 -17.44 -19.27 -18.92
CA LEU A 504 -16.26 -18.47 -18.59
C LEU A 504 -16.16 -18.17 -17.09
N ASN A 505 -17.29 -17.90 -16.42
CA ASN A 505 -17.31 -17.67 -14.98
C ASN A 505 -16.96 -18.94 -14.20
N GLU A 506 -17.50 -20.10 -14.59
CA GLU A 506 -17.13 -21.39 -14.00
C GLU A 506 -15.65 -21.70 -14.23
N LEU A 507 -15.14 -21.42 -15.43
CA LEU A 507 -13.74 -21.61 -15.78
C LEU A 507 -12.82 -20.66 -14.99
N GLN A 508 -13.22 -19.41 -14.75
CA GLN A 508 -12.48 -18.47 -13.91
C GLN A 508 -12.32 -19.01 -12.49
N ALA A 509 -13.39 -19.55 -11.92
CA ALA A 509 -13.35 -20.18 -10.61
C ALA A 509 -12.36 -21.37 -10.61
N TYR A 510 -12.48 -22.28 -11.59
CA TYR A 510 -11.58 -23.42 -11.75
C TYR A 510 -10.10 -23.01 -11.90
N VAL A 511 -9.80 -22.02 -12.74
CA VAL A 511 -8.43 -21.51 -12.93
C VAL A 511 -7.87 -20.93 -11.62
N SER A 512 -8.70 -20.23 -10.84
CA SER A 512 -8.26 -19.64 -9.58
C SER A 512 -7.92 -20.67 -8.50
N THR A 513 -8.59 -21.83 -8.48
CA THR A 513 -8.44 -22.86 -7.45
C THR A 513 -7.53 -24.01 -7.87
N GLU A 514 -7.78 -24.62 -9.04
CA GLU A 514 -7.20 -25.91 -9.43
C GLU A 514 -5.90 -25.77 -10.26
N VAL A 515 -5.75 -24.70 -11.04
CA VAL A 515 -4.59 -24.55 -11.94
C VAL A 515 -3.35 -24.13 -11.14
N PRO A 516 -2.22 -24.84 -11.21
CA PRO A 516 -0.99 -24.47 -10.49
C PRO A 516 -0.30 -23.23 -11.09
N LEU A 517 0.61 -22.65 -10.32
CA LEU A 517 1.52 -21.60 -10.80
C LEU A 517 2.66 -22.23 -11.61
N PRO A 518 3.19 -21.56 -12.66
CA PRO A 518 2.89 -20.19 -13.13
C PRO A 518 1.71 -20.00 -14.09
N GLU A 519 1.20 -21.05 -14.73
CA GLU A 519 0.27 -20.95 -15.86
C GLU A 519 -1.09 -20.33 -15.49
N ARG A 520 -1.48 -20.40 -14.21
CA ARG A 520 -2.67 -19.73 -13.66
C ARG A 520 -2.79 -18.27 -14.10
N GLY A 521 -1.70 -17.50 -14.02
CA GLY A 521 -1.73 -16.06 -14.31
C GLY A 521 -2.06 -15.77 -15.78
N LEU A 522 -1.53 -16.58 -16.69
CA LEU A 522 -1.83 -16.47 -18.13
C LEU A 522 -3.26 -16.89 -18.45
N LEU A 523 -3.71 -18.02 -17.90
CA LEU A 523 -5.07 -18.51 -18.13
C LEU A 523 -6.14 -17.57 -17.56
N ALA A 524 -5.90 -17.02 -16.36
CA ALA A 524 -6.78 -16.00 -15.78
C ALA A 524 -6.88 -14.76 -16.68
N ARG A 525 -5.75 -14.31 -17.25
CA ARG A 525 -5.73 -13.19 -18.19
C ARG A 525 -6.46 -13.50 -19.50
N ILE A 526 -6.36 -14.73 -20.01
CA ILE A 526 -7.12 -15.16 -21.19
C ILE A 526 -8.63 -15.15 -20.91
N VAL A 527 -9.05 -15.71 -19.77
CA VAL A 527 -10.46 -15.76 -19.38
C VAL A 527 -11.06 -14.35 -19.27
N GLU A 528 -10.34 -13.42 -18.64
CA GLU A 528 -10.74 -12.01 -18.52
C GLU A 528 -10.94 -11.36 -19.90
N ILE A 529 -9.96 -11.49 -20.81
CA ILE A 529 -10.07 -10.96 -22.18
C ILE A 529 -11.29 -11.56 -22.90
N TRP A 530 -11.54 -12.85 -22.73
CA TRP A 530 -12.67 -13.52 -23.38
C TRP A 530 -14.01 -13.12 -22.77
N GLN A 531 -14.08 -12.86 -21.46
CA GLN A 531 -15.27 -12.30 -20.80
C GLN A 531 -15.61 -10.93 -21.38
N ASP A 532 -14.62 -10.05 -21.55
CA ASP A 532 -14.81 -8.72 -22.13
C ASP A 532 -15.33 -8.81 -23.58
N ILE A 533 -14.76 -9.71 -24.39
CA ILE A 533 -15.20 -9.92 -25.79
C ILE A 533 -16.65 -10.38 -25.85
N ILE A 534 -17.04 -11.35 -25.01
CA ILE A 534 -18.40 -11.88 -25.00
C ILE A 534 -19.39 -10.84 -24.46
N ALA A 535 -19.03 -10.10 -23.41
CA ALA A 535 -19.85 -9.02 -22.86
C ALA A 535 -20.08 -7.90 -23.89
N ALA A 536 -19.04 -7.50 -24.63
CA ALA A 536 -19.14 -6.53 -25.71
C ALA A 536 -20.11 -7.00 -26.81
N ALA A 537 -20.00 -8.26 -27.23
CA ALA A 537 -20.88 -8.86 -28.23
C ALA A 537 -22.33 -8.98 -27.75
N GLN A 538 -22.57 -9.34 -26.48
CA GLN A 538 -23.91 -9.34 -25.87
C GLN A 538 -24.52 -7.93 -25.89
N GLY A 539 -23.73 -6.91 -25.55
CA GLY A 539 -24.16 -5.50 -25.59
C GLY A 539 -24.54 -5.02 -26.99
N GLU A 540 -23.77 -5.39 -28.01
CA GLU A 540 -24.06 -5.06 -29.40
C GLU A 540 -25.33 -5.77 -29.91
N LEU A 541 -25.47 -7.07 -29.61
CA LEU A 541 -26.65 -7.84 -29.98
C LEU A 541 -27.92 -7.33 -29.29
N ALA A 542 -27.83 -6.95 -28.02
CA ALA A 542 -28.92 -6.35 -27.26
C ALA A 542 -29.33 -5.00 -27.87
N ARG A 543 -28.37 -4.14 -28.24
CA ARG A 543 -28.66 -2.86 -28.91
C ARG A 543 -29.34 -3.05 -30.26
N THR A 544 -28.85 -3.99 -31.08
CA THR A 544 -29.43 -4.30 -32.40
C THR A 544 -30.84 -4.88 -32.27
N SER A 545 -31.05 -5.79 -31.31
CA SER A 545 -32.37 -6.36 -31.01
C SER A 545 -33.34 -5.28 -30.50
N LEU A 546 -32.89 -4.41 -29.60
CA LEU A 546 -33.69 -3.29 -29.11
C LEU A 546 -34.07 -2.31 -30.22
N GLN A 547 -33.17 -2.01 -31.16
CA GLN A 547 -33.46 -1.14 -32.31
C GLN A 547 -34.53 -1.74 -33.24
N GLN A 548 -34.56 -3.06 -33.40
CA GLN A 548 -35.53 -3.76 -34.25
C GLN A 548 -36.88 -4.03 -33.55
N MET A 549 -36.95 -3.98 -32.22
CA MET A 549 -38.17 -4.23 -31.45
C MET A 549 -39.13 -3.04 -31.41
N SER A 550 -40.43 -3.33 -31.60
CA SER A 550 -41.51 -2.34 -31.47
C SER A 550 -41.66 -1.83 -30.02
N ARG A 551 -42.19 -0.61 -29.84
CA ARG A 551 -42.41 -0.02 -28.49
C ARG A 551 -43.31 -0.88 -27.58
N ALA A 552 -44.14 -1.76 -28.14
CA ALA A 552 -45.01 -2.67 -27.41
C ALA A 552 -44.24 -3.91 -26.90
N GLU A 553 -43.39 -4.49 -27.74
CA GLU A 553 -42.54 -5.64 -27.39
C GLU A 553 -41.50 -5.25 -26.32
N ARG A 554 -40.94 -4.03 -26.40
CA ARG A 554 -40.05 -3.48 -25.37
C ARG A 554 -40.71 -3.41 -23.98
N ARG A 555 -42.03 -3.15 -23.90
CA ARG A 555 -42.77 -3.12 -22.63
C ARG A 555 -43.14 -4.50 -22.12
N GLN A 556 -43.26 -5.49 -23.00
CA GLN A 556 -43.54 -6.87 -22.62
C GLN A 556 -42.29 -7.60 -22.13
N ILE A 557 -41.12 -7.37 -22.73
CA ILE A 557 -39.86 -8.00 -22.29
C ILE A 557 -39.44 -7.49 -20.92
N ILE A 558 -39.54 -6.18 -20.67
CA ILE A 558 -39.27 -5.58 -19.35
C ILE A 558 -40.21 -6.15 -18.26
N ARG A 559 -41.42 -6.60 -18.62
CA ARG A 559 -42.36 -7.26 -17.70
C ARG A 559 -42.17 -8.78 -17.60
N ALA A 560 -41.58 -9.43 -18.60
CA ALA A 560 -41.41 -10.87 -18.67
C ALA A 560 -40.05 -11.34 -18.11
N GLU A 561 -38.99 -10.54 -18.25
CA GLU A 561 -37.68 -10.82 -17.64
C GLU A 561 -37.72 -10.80 -16.11
N THR A 562 -38.69 -10.11 -15.50
CA THR A 562 -38.82 -10.05 -14.04
C THR A 562 -39.39 -11.34 -13.43
N THR A 563 -39.91 -12.28 -14.22
CA THR A 563 -40.63 -13.47 -13.69
C THR A 563 -39.94 -14.81 -13.97
N ALA A 564 -38.83 -14.84 -14.74
CA ALA A 564 -38.26 -16.09 -15.26
C ALA A 564 -36.79 -16.36 -14.88
N THR A 565 -36.18 -15.60 -13.97
CA THR A 565 -34.90 -15.98 -13.36
C THR A 565 -35.15 -16.89 -12.17
N LEU A 566 -34.90 -18.18 -12.33
CA LEU A 566 -34.70 -19.12 -11.23
C LEU A 566 -33.70 -18.48 -10.25
N TRP A 567 -34.15 -18.25 -9.02
CA TRP A 567 -33.36 -17.69 -7.93
C TRP A 567 -31.98 -18.40 -7.84
N GLN A 568 -30.91 -17.66 -8.10
CA GLN A 568 -29.56 -18.03 -7.72
C GLN A 568 -29.12 -17.04 -6.65
N ARG A 569 -28.77 -17.56 -5.47
CA ARG A 569 -28.16 -16.74 -4.42
C ARG A 569 -26.86 -16.13 -4.95
N PRO A 570 -26.65 -14.81 -4.83
CA PRO A 570 -25.39 -14.18 -5.23
C PRO A 570 -24.22 -14.84 -4.48
N ALA A 571 -23.09 -15.05 -5.15
CA ALA A 571 -21.93 -15.75 -4.60
C ALA A 571 -21.29 -15.01 -3.41
N ALA A 572 -21.49 -13.69 -3.33
CA ALA A 572 -20.98 -12.82 -2.27
C ALA A 572 -22.00 -11.72 -1.92
N PRO A 573 -21.94 -11.13 -0.71
CA PRO A 573 -22.74 -9.96 -0.33
C PRO A 573 -22.63 -8.82 -1.33
N TYR A 574 -23.72 -8.08 -1.53
CA TYR A 574 -23.70 -6.92 -2.40
C TYR A 574 -22.88 -5.80 -1.77
N ASP A 575 -22.03 -5.17 -2.59
CA ASP A 575 -21.28 -3.99 -2.17
C ASP A 575 -22.22 -2.84 -1.82
N ASN A 576 -21.84 -2.07 -0.79
CA ASN A 576 -22.64 -0.96 -0.30
C ASN A 576 -21.99 0.39 -0.70
N PRO A 577 -22.44 1.03 -1.79
CA PRO A 577 -21.84 2.28 -2.28
C PRO A 577 -22.27 3.52 -1.48
N TYR A 578 -23.21 3.38 -0.54
CA TYR A 578 -23.80 4.51 0.15
C TYR A 578 -22.93 4.99 1.31
N VAL A 579 -22.33 6.18 1.13
CA VAL A 579 -21.45 6.81 2.12
C VAL A 579 -22.27 7.79 2.96
N ALA A 580 -22.61 7.37 4.18
CA ALA A 580 -23.27 8.24 5.17
C ALA A 580 -22.31 8.62 6.30
N GLY A 581 -21.91 9.90 6.32
CA GLY A 581 -21.10 10.51 7.36
C GLY A 581 -19.92 11.29 6.79
N ASP A 582 -19.17 10.66 5.91
CA ASP A 582 -17.99 11.25 5.29
C ASP A 582 -18.35 12.00 3.99
N PRO A 583 -17.53 12.98 3.57
CA PRO A 583 -17.64 13.56 2.24
C PRO A 583 -17.49 12.51 1.15
N VAL A 584 -18.25 12.67 0.06
CA VAL A 584 -18.27 11.73 -1.06
C VAL A 584 -17.26 12.17 -2.12
N TYR A 585 -16.45 11.23 -2.60
CA TYR A 585 -15.41 11.45 -3.62
C TYR A 585 -15.82 10.82 -4.96
N PRO A 586 -15.28 11.28 -6.10
CA PRO A 586 -15.42 10.56 -7.36
C PRO A 586 -14.96 9.09 -7.22
N PRO A 587 -15.65 8.11 -7.83
CA PRO A 587 -16.82 8.24 -8.72
C PRO A 587 -18.18 8.16 -8.00
N LEU A 588 -18.23 8.19 -6.66
CA LEU A 588 -19.45 7.96 -5.87
C LEU A 588 -20.37 9.20 -5.75
N PHE A 589 -19.95 10.36 -6.28
CA PHE A 589 -20.72 11.61 -6.18
C PHE A 589 -21.83 11.66 -7.24
N VAL A 590 -23.09 11.66 -6.79
CA VAL A 590 -24.27 11.66 -7.66
C VAL A 590 -25.19 12.85 -7.36
N GLY A 591 -25.64 13.52 -8.42
CA GLY A 591 -26.54 14.67 -8.34
C GLY A 591 -25.80 16.01 -8.22
N ARG A 592 -26.46 16.99 -7.61
CA ARG A 592 -26.06 18.40 -7.47
C ARG A 592 -25.85 19.17 -8.76
N ARG A 593 -26.58 18.83 -9.83
CA ARG A 593 -26.48 19.58 -11.09
C ARG A 593 -27.04 20.98 -10.94
N ASP A 594 -28.03 21.16 -10.08
CA ASP A 594 -28.55 22.48 -9.69
C ASP A 594 -27.44 23.41 -9.17
N ILE A 595 -26.61 22.92 -8.24
CA ILE A 595 -25.50 23.69 -7.66
C ILE A 595 -24.35 23.84 -8.66
N PHE A 596 -23.98 22.78 -9.37
CA PHE A 596 -22.88 22.81 -10.33
C PHE A 596 -23.18 23.68 -11.55
N ASN A 597 -24.39 23.66 -12.07
CA ASN A 597 -24.81 24.60 -13.11
C ASN A 597 -24.73 26.04 -12.60
N ARG A 598 -25.13 26.29 -11.34
CA ARG A 598 -25.05 27.63 -10.75
C ARG A 598 -23.60 28.10 -10.57
N ILE A 599 -22.70 27.22 -10.14
CA ILE A 599 -21.27 27.51 -10.05
C ILE A 599 -20.71 27.81 -11.46
N SER A 600 -21.07 26.99 -12.45
CA SER A 600 -20.65 27.17 -13.84
C SER A 600 -21.17 28.49 -14.43
N GLU A 601 -22.41 28.89 -14.15
CA GLU A 601 -22.97 30.19 -14.53
C GLU A 601 -22.14 31.35 -13.95
N VAL A 602 -21.79 31.26 -12.65
CA VAL A 602 -20.99 32.30 -11.98
C VAL A 602 -19.58 32.36 -12.56
N TRP A 603 -18.95 31.22 -12.83
CA TRP A 603 -17.58 31.15 -13.34
C TRP A 603 -17.45 31.42 -14.84
N SER A 604 -18.52 31.22 -15.61
CA SER A 604 -18.54 31.55 -17.05
C SER A 604 -18.98 32.99 -17.34
N ALA A 605 -19.65 33.67 -16.40
CA ALA A 605 -20.14 35.04 -16.58
C ALA A 605 -19.03 36.07 -16.82
N LYS A 606 -17.80 35.79 -16.36
CA LYS A 606 -16.63 36.66 -16.49
C LYS A 606 -15.42 35.85 -16.91
N ALA A 607 -14.45 36.50 -17.56
CA ALA A 607 -13.19 35.87 -17.92
C ALA A 607 -12.38 35.37 -16.71
N ASN A 608 -12.61 35.92 -15.51
CA ASN A 608 -12.02 35.44 -14.26
C ASN A 608 -13.14 34.96 -13.34
N PRO A 609 -13.01 33.80 -12.70
CA PRO A 609 -14.09 33.25 -11.89
C PRO A 609 -14.29 34.04 -10.60
N ASP A 610 -15.52 34.51 -10.36
CA ASP A 610 -15.87 35.15 -9.09
C ASP A 610 -15.75 34.14 -7.94
N SER A 611 -15.38 34.64 -6.76
CA SER A 611 -15.32 33.81 -5.56
C SER A 611 -16.74 33.44 -5.10
N ILE A 612 -16.89 32.25 -4.52
CA ILE A 612 -18.20 31.64 -4.22
C ILE A 612 -18.32 31.30 -2.74
N ILE A 613 -19.54 31.39 -2.22
CA ILE A 613 -19.86 30.96 -0.86
C ILE A 613 -20.99 29.95 -0.91
N LEU A 614 -20.64 28.72 -0.56
CA LEU A 614 -21.56 27.61 -0.38
C LEU A 614 -22.00 27.59 1.08
N TYR A 615 -23.25 27.97 1.31
CA TYR A 615 -23.83 28.00 2.65
C TYR A 615 -25.04 27.08 2.73
N GLY A 616 -25.33 26.61 3.94
CA GLY A 616 -26.45 25.73 4.19
C GLY A 616 -26.22 24.88 5.41
N HIS A 617 -27.23 24.12 5.80
CA HIS A 617 -27.17 23.36 7.04
C HIS A 617 -26.08 22.27 7.03
N ARG A 618 -25.72 21.78 8.22
CA ARG A 618 -24.84 20.59 8.36
C ARG A 618 -25.48 19.39 7.65
N ARG A 619 -24.65 18.57 6.99
CA ARG A 619 -25.03 17.35 6.25
C ARG A 619 -25.83 17.57 4.96
N MET A 620 -25.79 18.77 4.39
CA MET A 620 -26.34 19.05 3.04
C MET A 620 -25.41 18.65 1.89
N GLY A 621 -24.19 18.18 2.17
CA GLY A 621 -23.22 17.77 1.15
C GLY A 621 -22.29 18.87 0.67
N LYS A 622 -22.14 19.98 1.42
CA LYS A 622 -21.21 21.08 1.09
C LYS A 622 -19.78 20.60 0.87
N SER A 623 -19.21 19.85 1.82
CA SER A 623 -17.88 19.26 1.73
C SER A 623 -17.73 18.34 0.52
N SER A 624 -18.77 17.56 0.20
CA SER A 624 -18.79 16.71 -1.00
C SER A 624 -18.76 17.57 -2.27
N ILE A 625 -19.52 18.66 -2.34
CA ILE A 625 -19.49 19.60 -3.49
C ILE A 625 -18.10 20.23 -3.64
N LEU A 626 -17.48 20.71 -2.56
CA LEU A 626 -16.15 21.32 -2.59
C LEU A 626 -15.06 20.36 -3.09
N ARG A 627 -15.16 19.08 -2.74
CA ARG A 627 -14.22 18.04 -3.17
C ARG A 627 -14.43 17.55 -4.60
N ASN A 628 -15.54 17.94 -5.24
CA ASN A 628 -15.91 17.58 -6.60
C ASN A 628 -16.00 18.83 -7.51
N LEU A 629 -15.36 19.94 -7.14
CA LEU A 629 -15.36 21.18 -7.93
C LEU A 629 -14.66 21.03 -9.28
N ASP A 630 -13.82 20.00 -9.45
CA ASP A 630 -13.13 19.66 -10.69
C ASP A 630 -14.11 19.39 -11.84
N GLN A 631 -15.32 18.92 -11.53
CA GLN A 631 -16.38 18.67 -12.51
C GLN A 631 -16.89 19.95 -13.22
N VAL A 632 -16.73 21.11 -12.59
CA VAL A 632 -17.22 22.41 -13.10
C VAL A 632 -16.14 23.48 -13.22
N ALA A 633 -14.95 23.23 -12.67
CA ALA A 633 -13.85 24.18 -12.73
C ALA A 633 -13.45 24.47 -14.18
N PRO A 634 -13.07 25.72 -14.49
CA PRO A 634 -12.55 26.06 -15.81
C PRO A 634 -11.39 25.13 -16.21
N PRO A 635 -11.29 24.69 -17.49
CA PRO A 635 -10.26 23.75 -17.92
C PRO A 635 -8.84 24.21 -17.55
N GLY A 636 -8.08 23.31 -16.92
CA GLY A 636 -6.71 23.59 -16.46
C GLY A 636 -6.63 24.30 -15.11
N SER A 637 -7.74 24.56 -14.43
CA SER A 637 -7.70 25.11 -13.07
C SER A 637 -7.09 24.12 -12.07
N LEU A 638 -6.35 24.62 -11.10
CA LEU A 638 -5.82 23.84 -9.99
C LEU A 638 -6.68 24.04 -8.74
N ILE A 639 -7.26 22.97 -8.21
CA ILE A 639 -8.08 23.03 -6.99
C ILE A 639 -7.23 22.65 -5.78
N VAL A 640 -7.21 23.52 -4.78
CA VAL A 640 -6.59 23.30 -3.47
C VAL A 640 -7.69 23.27 -2.43
N TYR A 641 -7.89 22.12 -1.79
CA TYR A 641 -8.88 21.96 -0.73
C TYR A 641 -8.22 22.09 0.65
N ALA A 642 -8.84 22.86 1.55
CA ALA A 642 -8.44 22.99 2.95
C ALA A 642 -9.67 22.86 3.86
N ASP A 643 -9.58 21.94 4.84
CA ASP A 643 -10.57 21.79 5.90
C ASP A 643 -10.19 22.69 7.08
N MET A 644 -10.86 23.83 7.20
CA MET A 644 -10.47 24.86 8.16
C MET A 644 -10.63 24.43 9.61
N MET A 645 -11.50 23.46 9.92
CA MET A 645 -11.60 22.94 11.28
C MET A 645 -10.32 22.20 11.68
N GLY A 646 -9.79 21.37 10.77
CA GLY A 646 -8.50 20.71 10.95
C GLY A 646 -7.34 21.71 10.96
N GLU A 647 -7.29 22.60 9.97
CA GLU A 647 -6.16 23.53 9.80
C GLU A 647 -6.05 24.58 10.91
N THR A 648 -7.15 24.94 11.59
CA THR A 648 -7.12 25.91 12.70
C THR A 648 -6.99 25.29 14.08
N SER A 649 -7.03 23.95 14.19
CA SER A 649 -7.05 23.24 15.48
C SER A 649 -5.84 23.55 16.36
N PHE A 650 -4.65 23.67 15.76
CA PHE A 650 -3.38 23.92 16.44
C PHE A 650 -2.76 25.28 16.10
N VAL A 651 -3.49 26.13 15.39
CA VAL A 651 -2.99 27.47 15.03
C VAL A 651 -2.98 28.36 16.27
N GLU A 652 -1.85 29.01 16.51
CA GLU A 652 -1.65 29.96 17.62
C GLU A 652 -1.62 31.41 17.15
N SER A 653 -1.42 31.66 15.84
CA SER A 653 -1.35 33.00 15.26
C SER A 653 -1.86 33.07 13.81
N THR A 654 -2.16 34.28 13.32
CA THR A 654 -2.43 34.52 11.88
C THR A 654 -1.29 34.03 10.99
N ALA A 655 -0.04 34.06 11.49
CA ALA A 655 1.13 33.67 10.75
C ALA A 655 1.16 32.14 10.49
N ASP A 656 0.75 31.34 11.47
CA ASP A 656 0.67 29.88 11.34
C ASP A 656 -0.42 29.45 10.36
N LEU A 657 -1.57 30.15 10.35
CA LEU A 657 -2.62 29.91 9.37
C LEU A 657 -2.12 30.20 7.95
N LEU A 658 -1.44 31.33 7.74
CA LEU A 658 -0.88 31.69 6.44
C LEU A 658 0.19 30.69 5.99
N PHE A 659 1.04 30.21 6.90
CA PHE A 659 2.00 29.14 6.62
C PHE A 659 1.30 27.86 6.18
N THR A 660 0.28 27.44 6.92
CA THR A 660 -0.50 26.22 6.64
C THR A 660 -1.16 26.28 5.26
N LEU A 661 -1.76 27.42 4.90
CA LEU A 661 -2.35 27.62 3.58
C LEU A 661 -1.28 27.68 2.47
N ALA A 662 -0.14 28.33 2.73
CA ALA A 662 0.98 28.40 1.79
C ALA A 662 1.56 27.01 1.49
N ASP A 663 1.77 26.18 2.52
CA ASP A 663 2.28 24.82 2.40
C ASP A 663 1.32 23.92 1.60
N LYS A 664 0.00 24.04 1.82
CA LYS A 664 -1.01 23.34 1.00
C LYS A 664 -0.98 23.75 -0.47
N ILE A 665 -0.91 25.06 -0.74
CA ILE A 665 -0.82 25.57 -2.11
C ILE A 665 0.46 25.04 -2.78
N PHE A 666 1.60 25.15 -2.08
CA PHE A 666 2.89 24.64 -2.57
C PHE A 666 2.84 23.15 -2.91
N SER A 667 2.33 22.33 -1.98
CA SER A 667 2.19 20.89 -2.14
C SER A 667 1.30 20.53 -3.33
N ALA A 668 0.14 21.20 -3.47
CA ALA A 668 -0.78 20.96 -4.56
C ALA A 668 -0.18 21.33 -5.93
N VAL A 669 0.53 22.46 -6.02
CA VAL A 669 1.18 22.87 -7.26
C VAL A 669 2.34 21.93 -7.61
N ARG A 670 3.16 21.53 -6.63
CA ARG A 670 4.26 20.58 -6.84
C ARG A 670 3.78 19.22 -7.33
N GLN A 671 2.63 18.74 -6.83
CA GLN A 671 2.03 17.48 -7.27
C GLN A 671 1.59 17.54 -8.74
N HIS A 672 0.98 18.65 -9.18
CA HIS A 672 0.47 18.80 -10.55
C HIS A 672 1.53 19.31 -11.54
N ARG A 673 2.58 19.98 -11.04
CA ARG A 673 3.68 20.58 -11.82
C ARG A 673 5.03 20.26 -11.14
N PRO A 674 5.54 19.02 -11.22
CA PRO A 674 6.76 18.62 -10.50
C PRO A 674 8.00 19.46 -10.87
N THR A 675 8.07 19.91 -12.12
CA THR A 675 9.19 20.70 -12.68
C THR A 675 9.08 22.21 -12.43
N ALA A 676 8.06 22.69 -11.71
CA ALA A 676 7.89 24.10 -11.42
C ALA A 676 9.03 24.64 -10.54
N ASP A 677 9.55 25.83 -10.82
CA ASP A 677 10.52 26.50 -9.97
C ASP A 677 9.78 27.31 -8.89
N LEU A 678 9.54 26.66 -7.73
CA LEU A 678 8.83 27.22 -6.58
C LEU A 678 9.69 27.11 -5.34
N THR A 679 9.74 28.18 -4.54
CA THR A 679 10.42 28.17 -3.25
C THR A 679 9.56 27.44 -2.21
N ASP A 680 10.18 26.49 -1.51
CA ASP A 680 9.55 25.73 -0.43
C ASP A 680 9.21 26.65 0.77
N PRO A 681 7.95 26.70 1.24
CA PRO A 681 7.58 27.44 2.44
C PRO A 681 8.30 26.87 3.68
N ASN A 682 9.19 27.66 4.28
CA ASN A 682 9.83 27.31 5.54
C ASN A 682 9.11 27.99 6.72
N SER A 683 8.74 27.24 7.76
CA SER A 683 8.06 27.78 8.94
C SER A 683 8.82 28.92 9.63
N ALA A 684 10.15 28.92 9.57
CA ALA A 684 10.99 29.99 10.11
C ALA A 684 10.71 31.35 9.45
N ASP A 685 10.32 31.36 8.18
CA ASP A 685 10.00 32.57 7.41
C ASP A 685 8.60 33.13 7.72
N TYR A 686 7.79 32.40 8.48
CA TYR A 686 6.42 32.75 8.87
C TYR A 686 6.31 33.08 10.37
N SER A 687 7.39 33.57 10.98
CA SER A 687 7.46 33.85 12.43
C SER A 687 6.59 35.02 12.94
N SER A 688 6.05 35.86 12.05
CA SER A 688 5.15 36.97 12.42
C SER A 688 4.14 37.28 11.32
N PRO A 689 2.96 37.87 11.63
CA PRO A 689 1.91 38.13 10.63
C PRO A 689 2.40 38.93 9.42
N SER A 690 3.23 39.96 9.65
CA SER A 690 3.78 40.79 8.57
C SER A 690 4.78 40.04 7.68
N GLN A 691 5.59 39.15 8.25
CA GLN A 691 6.52 38.32 7.49
C GLN A 691 5.76 37.24 6.72
N ALA A 692 4.83 36.56 7.38
CA ALA A 692 3.96 35.55 6.79
C ALA A 692 3.17 36.11 5.59
N GLN A 693 2.59 37.30 5.71
CA GLN A 693 1.91 37.96 4.59
C GLN A 693 2.86 38.20 3.40
N ARG A 694 4.09 38.68 3.64
CA ARG A 694 5.07 38.91 2.58
C ARG A 694 5.49 37.61 1.91
N GLN A 695 5.75 36.55 2.67
CA GLN A 695 6.16 35.27 2.14
C GLN A 695 5.03 34.56 1.39
N PHE A 696 3.81 34.60 1.92
CA PHE A 696 2.63 34.12 1.20
C PHE A 696 2.48 34.85 -0.14
N ASN A 697 2.62 36.18 -0.15
CA ASN A 697 2.52 36.95 -1.39
C ASN A 697 3.63 36.59 -2.41
N ARG A 698 4.86 36.32 -1.95
CA ARG A 698 5.94 35.86 -2.83
C ARG A 698 5.61 34.50 -3.44
N LEU A 699 5.18 33.54 -2.62
CA LEU A 699 4.75 32.23 -3.10
C LEU A 699 3.60 32.39 -4.11
N ALA A 700 2.59 33.20 -3.78
CA ALA A 700 1.45 33.47 -4.64
C ALA A 700 1.88 34.03 -6.01
N SER A 701 2.85 34.96 -6.07
CA SER A 701 3.41 35.46 -7.34
C SER A 701 4.17 34.38 -8.13
N GLN A 702 4.91 33.50 -7.46
CA GLN A 702 5.57 32.38 -8.13
C GLN A 702 4.55 31.38 -8.69
N VAL A 703 3.53 31.04 -7.91
CA VAL A 703 2.42 30.17 -8.32
C VAL A 703 1.68 30.76 -9.51
N GLN A 704 1.37 32.05 -9.50
CA GLN A 704 0.77 32.74 -10.64
C GLN A 704 1.63 32.61 -11.91
N THR A 705 2.95 32.79 -11.79
CA THR A 705 3.89 32.65 -12.91
C THR A 705 3.89 31.23 -13.46
N VAL A 706 3.82 30.23 -12.58
CA VAL A 706 3.75 28.83 -12.96
C VAL A 706 2.43 28.51 -13.65
N LEU A 707 1.29 28.97 -13.11
CA LEU A 707 -0.03 28.68 -13.66
C LEU A 707 -0.31 29.38 -14.99
N GLY A 708 0.28 30.54 -15.23
CA GLY A 708 0.08 31.32 -16.45
C GLY A 708 -1.36 31.85 -16.53
N ASP A 709 -2.10 31.47 -17.57
CA ASP A 709 -3.50 31.85 -17.76
C ASP A 709 -4.50 30.96 -16.97
N GLN A 710 -4.00 29.95 -16.25
CA GLN A 710 -4.85 29.07 -15.44
C GLN A 710 -5.19 29.67 -14.08
N THR A 711 -6.36 29.29 -13.54
CA THR A 711 -6.85 29.75 -12.24
C THR A 711 -6.54 28.74 -11.13
N LEU A 712 -6.13 29.23 -9.96
CA LEU A 712 -6.10 28.45 -8.72
C LEU A 712 -7.43 28.64 -7.98
N ILE A 713 -8.11 27.55 -7.66
CA ILE A 713 -9.33 27.54 -6.85
C ILE A 713 -8.98 27.04 -5.46
N LEU A 714 -9.05 27.92 -4.45
CA LEU A 714 -8.82 27.55 -3.06
C LEU A 714 -10.18 27.33 -2.36
N ALA A 715 -10.52 26.07 -2.15
CA ALA A 715 -11.73 25.64 -1.47
C ALA A 715 -11.47 25.53 0.04
N LEU A 716 -12.09 26.42 0.82
CA LEU A 716 -11.97 26.54 2.26
C LEU A 716 -13.26 26.03 2.92
N ASP A 717 -13.25 24.78 3.37
CA ASP A 717 -14.41 24.15 4.03
C ASP A 717 -14.43 24.46 5.54
N GLU A 718 -15.62 24.39 6.16
CA GLU A 718 -15.87 24.69 7.58
C GLU A 718 -15.27 26.04 8.03
N PHE A 719 -15.47 27.08 7.22
CA PHE A 719 -14.85 28.40 7.42
C PHE A 719 -15.24 29.08 8.75
N GLU A 720 -16.35 28.67 9.38
CA GLU A 720 -16.72 29.06 10.75
C GLU A 720 -15.63 28.78 11.79
N ALA A 721 -14.73 27.82 11.53
CA ALA A 721 -13.59 27.54 12.42
C ALA A 721 -12.60 28.71 12.50
N VAL A 722 -12.41 29.44 11.38
CA VAL A 722 -11.60 30.66 11.36
C VAL A 722 -12.26 31.74 12.21
N GLU A 723 -13.58 31.88 12.13
CA GLU A 723 -14.30 32.84 12.96
C GLU A 723 -14.17 32.53 14.45
N ALA A 724 -14.33 31.26 14.82
CA ALA A 724 -14.17 30.80 16.19
C ALA A 724 -12.75 31.07 16.72
N ALA A 725 -11.73 30.86 15.90
CA ALA A 725 -10.34 31.15 16.23
C ALA A 725 -10.05 32.66 16.36
N VAL A 726 -10.70 33.50 15.55
CA VAL A 726 -10.65 34.97 15.68
C VAL A 726 -11.37 35.43 16.94
N ALA A 727 -12.56 34.90 17.22
CA ALA A 727 -13.32 35.21 18.44
C ALA A 727 -12.56 34.79 19.72
N ALA A 728 -11.82 33.68 19.65
CA ALA A 728 -10.93 33.22 20.71
C ALA A 728 -9.61 34.01 20.82
N GLY A 729 -9.34 34.96 19.91
CA GLY A 729 -8.13 35.78 19.91
C GLY A 729 -6.85 35.06 19.46
N LYS A 730 -6.96 33.85 18.89
CA LYS A 730 -5.82 33.11 18.33
C LYS A 730 -5.36 33.70 16.99
N ILE A 731 -6.33 34.03 16.13
CA ILE A 731 -6.08 34.66 14.83
C ILE A 731 -6.54 36.11 14.91
N GLY A 732 -5.76 37.02 14.33
CA GLY A 732 -6.11 38.43 14.27
C GLY A 732 -7.13 38.73 13.16
N ARG A 733 -7.93 39.79 13.34
CA ARG A 733 -9.01 40.19 12.40
C ARG A 733 -8.49 40.61 11.03
N GLU A 734 -7.20 40.89 10.89
CA GLU A 734 -6.54 41.23 9.63
C GLU A 734 -6.65 40.11 8.57
N ILE A 735 -6.91 38.86 8.96
CA ILE A 735 -7.11 37.74 8.03
C ILE A 735 -8.23 38.01 7.03
N TYR A 736 -9.31 38.69 7.44
CA TYR A 736 -10.44 38.98 6.56
C TYR A 736 -10.06 39.99 5.47
N GLN A 737 -9.28 41.02 5.82
CA GLN A 737 -8.77 41.99 4.85
C GLN A 737 -7.76 41.34 3.89
N PHE A 738 -6.96 40.40 4.40
CA PHE A 738 -6.04 39.62 3.58
C PHE A 738 -6.80 38.77 2.54
N LEU A 739 -7.78 37.97 2.97
CA LEU A 739 -8.59 37.13 2.07
C LEU A 739 -9.37 37.96 1.04
N ARG A 740 -9.88 39.14 1.43
CA ARG A 740 -10.50 40.09 0.48
C ARG A 740 -9.53 40.53 -0.60
N THR A 741 -8.29 40.83 -0.23
CA THR A 741 -7.27 41.25 -1.20
C THR A 741 -7.01 40.11 -2.20
N LYS A 742 -7.00 38.86 -1.72
CA LYS A 742 -6.82 37.68 -2.55
C LYS A 742 -7.95 37.41 -3.54
N THR A 743 -9.20 37.74 -3.21
CA THR A 743 -10.31 37.57 -4.16
C THR A 743 -10.37 38.59 -5.29
N GLN A 744 -9.57 39.67 -5.18
CA GLN A 744 -9.40 40.62 -6.28
C GLN A 744 -8.32 40.17 -7.28
N GLU A 745 -7.54 39.14 -6.95
CA GLU A 745 -6.52 38.59 -7.83
C GLU A 745 -7.17 37.66 -8.87
N ARG A 746 -7.05 38.00 -10.15
CA ARG A 746 -7.74 37.31 -11.25
C ARG A 746 -7.42 35.82 -11.40
N TRP A 747 -6.24 35.42 -10.95
CA TRP A 747 -5.73 34.05 -11.06
C TRP A 747 -6.11 33.19 -9.84
N LEU A 748 -6.70 33.78 -8.80
CA LEU A 748 -7.02 33.10 -7.54
C LEU A 748 -8.50 33.27 -7.19
N THR A 749 -9.25 32.18 -7.19
CA THR A 749 -10.66 32.14 -6.81
C THR A 749 -10.81 31.43 -5.47
N LEU A 750 -11.54 32.04 -4.53
CA LEU A 750 -11.86 31.40 -3.24
C LEU A 750 -13.26 30.79 -3.28
N VAL A 751 -13.40 29.58 -2.73
CA VAL A 751 -14.70 28.95 -2.50
C VAL A 751 -14.85 28.63 -1.03
N PHE A 752 -15.75 29.30 -0.34
CA PHE A 752 -15.99 29.08 1.08
C PHE A 752 -17.15 28.10 1.29
N GLY A 753 -16.94 27.06 2.09
CA GLY A 753 -18.00 26.20 2.61
C GLY A 753 -18.26 26.52 4.08
N GLY A 754 -19.53 26.75 4.45
CA GLY A 754 -19.86 27.07 5.84
C GLY A 754 -21.34 26.98 6.19
N LEU A 755 -21.66 27.28 7.44
CA LEU A 755 -23.03 27.24 7.96
C LEU A 755 -23.86 28.46 7.56
N HIS A 756 -23.27 29.65 7.59
CA HIS A 756 -23.94 30.94 7.43
C HIS A 756 -23.60 31.63 6.11
N THR A 757 -24.48 32.54 5.68
CA THR A 757 -24.13 33.53 4.65
C THR A 757 -23.20 34.59 5.24
N LEU A 758 -22.39 35.29 4.41
CA LEU A 758 -21.63 36.47 4.88
C LEU A 758 -22.51 37.54 5.54
N ASP A 759 -23.79 37.60 5.16
CA ASP A 759 -24.74 38.58 5.69
C ASP A 759 -25.13 38.31 7.15
N GLU A 760 -24.97 37.07 7.62
CA GLU A 760 -25.24 36.61 9.01
C GLU A 760 -23.96 36.57 9.88
N MET A 761 -22.79 36.59 9.24
CA MET A 761 -21.49 36.74 9.90
C MET A 761 -21.35 38.21 10.38
N SER A 762 -20.54 38.46 11.41
CA SER A 762 -20.54 39.74 12.15
C SER A 762 -20.46 41.00 11.24
N ARG A 763 -20.86 42.19 11.72
CA ARG A 763 -20.72 43.45 10.95
C ARG A 763 -19.29 43.69 10.41
N ASP A 764 -18.27 43.06 11.00
CA ASP A 764 -16.88 43.12 10.55
C ASP A 764 -16.61 42.32 9.26
N TYR A 765 -17.50 41.39 8.87
CA TYR A 765 -17.50 40.62 7.62
C TYR A 765 -18.08 41.38 6.42
N GLN A 766 -19.11 42.19 6.66
CA GLN A 766 -19.88 42.82 5.59
C GLN A 766 -19.08 43.91 4.84
N GLN A 767 -18.21 44.66 5.52
CA GLN A 767 -17.47 45.77 4.88
C GLN A 767 -16.31 45.32 3.97
N PRO A 768 -15.53 44.27 4.31
CA PRO A 768 -14.50 43.76 3.42
C PRO A 768 -15.07 43.06 2.18
N PHE A 769 -16.09 42.23 2.30
CA PHE A 769 -16.46 41.30 1.21
C PHE A 769 -17.61 41.77 0.30
N TYR A 770 -18.12 42.99 0.50
CA TYR A 770 -19.24 43.56 -0.28
C TYR A 770 -18.93 43.58 -1.79
N GLY A 771 -19.76 42.90 -2.59
CA GLY A 771 -19.73 42.92 -4.07
C GLY A 771 -18.72 41.99 -4.76
N SER A 772 -17.96 41.17 -4.01
CA SER A 772 -16.89 40.31 -4.57
C SER A 772 -17.19 38.80 -4.54
N TYR A 773 -18.40 38.39 -4.10
CA TYR A 773 -18.78 36.97 -3.96
C TYR A 773 -20.18 36.69 -4.50
N SER A 774 -20.36 35.45 -4.95
CA SER A 774 -21.67 34.87 -5.23
C SER A 774 -22.09 33.89 -4.13
N ASN A 775 -23.19 34.18 -3.46
CA ASN A 775 -23.79 33.31 -2.46
C ASN A 775 -24.65 32.23 -3.15
N ILE A 776 -24.33 30.95 -2.91
CA ILE A 776 -25.08 29.81 -3.46
C ILE A 776 -25.61 28.96 -2.28
N PRO A 777 -26.94 28.95 -2.05
CA PRO A 777 -27.54 28.09 -1.02
C PRO A 777 -27.46 26.61 -1.40
N VAL A 778 -27.02 25.77 -0.48
CA VAL A 778 -27.01 24.32 -0.60
C VAL A 778 -28.13 23.74 0.27
N SER A 779 -29.25 23.40 -0.37
CA SER A 779 -30.44 22.80 0.25
C SER A 779 -30.45 21.27 0.09
N TYR A 780 -31.59 20.63 0.33
CA TYR A 780 -31.80 19.20 0.06
C TYR A 780 -31.65 18.85 -1.42
N LEU A 781 -31.52 17.55 -1.75
CA LEU A 781 -31.42 17.12 -3.14
C LEU A 781 -32.80 17.26 -3.83
N PRO A 782 -32.84 17.75 -5.07
CA PRO A 782 -34.05 17.68 -5.89
C PRO A 782 -34.53 16.24 -6.02
N GLU A 783 -35.84 16.02 -6.03
CA GLU A 783 -36.43 14.67 -6.05
C GLU A 783 -35.89 13.79 -7.19
N SER A 784 -35.75 14.36 -8.38
CA SER A 784 -35.23 13.66 -9.57
C SER A 784 -33.80 13.15 -9.36
N GLU A 785 -32.94 13.92 -8.71
CA GLU A 785 -31.55 13.54 -8.43
C GLU A 785 -31.44 12.64 -7.21
N ALA A 786 -32.26 12.86 -6.19
CA ALA A 786 -32.34 11.99 -5.02
C ALA A 786 -32.77 10.57 -5.40
N ARG A 787 -33.73 10.43 -6.32
CA ARG A 787 -34.14 9.12 -6.87
C ARG A 787 -33.01 8.44 -7.64
N VAL A 788 -32.20 9.20 -8.39
CA VAL A 788 -31.00 8.66 -9.06
C VAL A 788 -29.96 8.22 -8.03
N LEU A 789 -29.71 9.00 -6.98
CA LEU A 789 -28.82 8.59 -5.90
C LEU A 789 -29.28 7.26 -5.24
N ILE A 790 -30.58 7.09 -5.02
CA ILE A 790 -31.14 5.85 -4.45
C ILE A 790 -30.98 4.68 -5.41
N THR A 791 -31.32 4.85 -6.69
CA THR A 791 -31.44 3.72 -7.62
C THR A 791 -30.17 3.42 -8.42
N ASN A 792 -29.26 4.39 -8.53
CA ASN A 792 -28.05 4.30 -9.33
C ASN A 792 -26.91 5.15 -8.72
N PRO A 793 -26.43 4.82 -7.51
CA PRO A 793 -25.33 5.53 -6.85
C PRO A 793 -23.97 5.35 -7.56
N THR A 794 -23.79 4.28 -8.35
CA THR A 794 -22.59 3.99 -9.14
C THR A 794 -22.98 3.39 -10.50
N ALA A 795 -22.13 3.55 -11.52
CA ALA A 795 -22.41 3.04 -12.86
C ALA A 795 -22.58 1.51 -12.92
N GLU A 796 -21.95 0.79 -11.99
CA GLU A 796 -21.98 -0.68 -11.89
C GLU A 796 -22.94 -1.18 -10.80
N PHE A 797 -23.87 -0.34 -10.33
CA PHE A 797 -24.77 -0.72 -9.24
C PHE A 797 -25.71 -1.86 -9.66
N GLN A 798 -25.58 -3.02 -9.00
CA GLN A 798 -26.26 -4.26 -9.40
C GLN A 798 -27.63 -4.46 -8.73
N LEU A 799 -27.90 -3.73 -7.65
CA LEU A 799 -29.13 -3.88 -6.86
C LEU A 799 -30.29 -3.08 -7.45
N THR A 800 -31.47 -3.69 -7.46
CA THR A 800 -32.72 -3.00 -7.84
C THR A 800 -33.53 -2.63 -6.60
N TYR A 801 -34.09 -1.43 -6.58
CA TYR A 801 -35.05 -1.00 -5.56
C TYR A 801 -36.48 -1.09 -6.09
N GLU A 802 -37.39 -1.59 -5.26
CA GLU A 802 -38.82 -1.47 -5.51
C GLU A 802 -39.23 0.01 -5.50
N GLN A 803 -40.10 0.43 -6.44
CA GLN A 803 -40.55 1.83 -6.51
C GLN A 803 -41.17 2.32 -5.19
N VAL A 804 -41.94 1.46 -4.52
CA VAL A 804 -42.55 1.78 -3.21
C VAL A 804 -41.48 2.00 -2.13
N ALA A 805 -40.36 1.27 -2.19
CA ALA A 805 -39.24 1.47 -1.27
C ALA A 805 -38.55 2.81 -1.53
N VAL A 806 -38.32 3.18 -2.80
CA VAL A 806 -37.79 4.49 -3.19
C VAL A 806 -38.69 5.62 -2.70
N ASP A 807 -40.01 5.51 -2.95
CA ASP A 807 -40.99 6.51 -2.52
C ASP A 807 -41.01 6.65 -0.99
N LYS A 808 -40.89 5.53 -0.25
CA LYS A 808 -40.80 5.54 1.21
C LYS A 808 -39.54 6.27 1.70
N ILE A 809 -38.37 5.98 1.12
CA ILE A 809 -37.11 6.65 1.47
C ILE A 809 -37.22 8.15 1.19
N MET A 810 -37.77 8.54 0.04
CA MET A 810 -37.99 9.94 -0.33
C MET A 810 -38.93 10.63 0.66
N ALA A 811 -40.06 10.01 0.99
CA ALA A 811 -41.02 10.56 1.95
C ALA A 811 -40.41 10.75 3.35
N LEU A 812 -39.59 9.81 3.82
CA LEU A 812 -38.99 9.87 5.16
C LEU A 812 -37.83 10.88 5.26
N SER A 813 -37.01 10.95 4.22
CA SER A 813 -35.80 11.78 4.17
C SER A 813 -36.05 13.20 3.68
N GLY A 814 -37.12 13.44 2.90
CA GLY A 814 -37.40 14.75 2.31
C GLY A 814 -36.30 15.24 1.37
N GLY A 815 -35.55 14.34 0.72
CA GLY A 815 -34.41 14.73 -0.12
C GLY A 815 -33.11 14.99 0.66
N GLN A 816 -33.09 14.79 1.98
CA GLN A 816 -31.91 15.06 2.80
C GLN A 816 -30.77 14.07 2.47
N PRO A 817 -29.61 14.53 1.98
CA PRO A 817 -28.60 13.63 1.38
C PRO A 817 -28.06 12.58 2.33
N TYR A 818 -27.75 12.96 3.58
CA TYR A 818 -27.18 12.07 4.58
C TYR A 818 -28.19 10.99 5.02
N LEU A 819 -29.47 11.35 5.19
CA LEU A 819 -30.53 10.41 5.56
C LEU A 819 -30.85 9.46 4.40
N ILE A 820 -30.84 9.94 3.16
CA ILE A 820 -30.97 9.06 1.98
C ILE A 820 -29.84 8.03 1.99
N GLN A 821 -28.59 8.48 2.06
CA GLN A 821 -27.41 7.62 2.11
C GLN A 821 -27.50 6.63 3.28
N GLN A 822 -27.92 7.09 4.46
CA GLN A 822 -28.05 6.23 5.64
C GLN A 822 -29.13 5.18 5.46
N LEU A 823 -30.34 5.56 5.02
CA LEU A 823 -31.46 4.63 4.82
C LEU A 823 -31.13 3.60 3.75
N CYS A 824 -30.51 4.01 2.65
CA CYS A 824 -30.11 3.09 1.59
C CYS A 824 -29.02 2.14 2.06
N ARG A 825 -27.99 2.66 2.75
CA ARG A 825 -26.93 1.85 3.36
C ARG A 825 -27.51 0.80 4.30
N ASP A 826 -28.41 1.22 5.19
CA ASP A 826 -29.04 0.34 6.17
C ASP A 826 -29.94 -0.70 5.49
N ALA A 827 -30.67 -0.34 4.44
CA ALA A 827 -31.51 -1.26 3.69
C ALA A 827 -30.71 -2.32 2.91
N VAL A 828 -29.58 -1.95 2.28
CA VAL A 828 -28.67 -2.91 1.63
C VAL A 828 -28.05 -3.85 2.66
N ASN A 829 -27.63 -3.33 3.81
CA ASN A 829 -27.10 -4.16 4.89
C ASN A 829 -28.16 -5.13 5.42
N GLN A 830 -29.42 -4.70 5.53
CA GLN A 830 -30.54 -5.56 5.92
C GLN A 830 -30.78 -6.67 4.89
N LEU A 831 -30.75 -6.34 3.60
CA LEU A 831 -30.86 -7.32 2.52
C LEU A 831 -29.70 -8.33 2.56
N ASN A 832 -28.47 -7.86 2.72
CA ASN A 832 -27.29 -8.71 2.85
C ASN A 832 -27.40 -9.64 4.07
N HIS A 833 -27.81 -9.12 5.24
CA HIS A 833 -28.02 -9.95 6.43
C HIS A 833 -29.10 -11.02 6.19
N ALA A 834 -30.22 -10.67 5.55
CA ALA A 834 -31.27 -11.64 5.21
C ALA A 834 -30.75 -12.75 4.27
N LEU A 835 -30.02 -12.38 3.22
CA LEU A 835 -29.51 -13.33 2.23
C LEU A 835 -28.34 -14.19 2.75
N PHE A 836 -27.43 -13.58 3.53
CA PHE A 836 -26.15 -14.19 3.89
C PHE A 836 -26.11 -14.77 5.30
N ASP A 837 -26.66 -14.06 6.28
CA ASP A 837 -26.62 -14.49 7.68
C ASP A 837 -27.83 -15.37 8.02
N ASN A 838 -29.02 -14.96 7.58
CA ASN A 838 -30.27 -15.71 7.82
C ASN A 838 -30.56 -16.79 6.77
N ASN A 839 -29.81 -16.82 5.66
CA ASN A 839 -30.03 -17.73 4.53
C ASN A 839 -31.46 -17.71 3.94
N GLU A 840 -32.11 -16.54 3.96
CA GLU A 840 -33.47 -16.38 3.42
C GLU A 840 -33.48 -16.52 1.89
N ARG A 841 -34.48 -17.24 1.35
CA ARG A 841 -34.66 -17.43 -0.09
C ARG A 841 -35.54 -16.32 -0.66
N ARG A 842 -34.93 -15.21 -1.03
CA ARG A 842 -35.60 -14.04 -1.63
C ARG A 842 -34.73 -13.40 -2.71
N ASP A 843 -35.36 -12.69 -3.64
CA ASP A 843 -34.67 -12.01 -4.73
C ASP A 843 -33.77 -10.88 -4.22
N GLY A 844 -32.73 -10.54 -5.01
CA GLY A 844 -31.79 -9.44 -4.75
C GLY A 844 -32.39 -8.05 -4.98
N VAL A 845 -33.61 -7.82 -4.49
CA VAL A 845 -34.34 -6.56 -4.62
C VAL A 845 -34.55 -5.97 -3.23
N VAL A 846 -34.25 -4.68 -3.09
CA VAL A 846 -34.55 -3.91 -1.87
C VAL A 846 -36.03 -3.55 -1.87
N THR A 847 -36.75 -4.10 -0.91
CA THR A 847 -38.21 -3.95 -0.75
C THR A 847 -38.54 -2.88 0.29
N VAL A 848 -39.82 -2.47 0.34
CA VAL A 848 -40.26 -1.54 1.39
C VAL A 848 -40.08 -2.12 2.80
N ALA A 849 -40.19 -3.44 2.96
CA ALA A 849 -40.02 -4.12 4.24
C ALA A 849 -38.58 -3.99 4.77
N ASP A 850 -37.58 -4.01 3.88
CA ASP A 850 -36.18 -3.81 4.28
C ASP A 850 -35.97 -2.40 4.81
N VAL A 851 -36.56 -1.40 4.15
CA VAL A 851 -36.52 -0.01 4.60
C VAL A 851 -37.23 0.13 5.94
N GLU A 852 -38.42 -0.44 6.09
CA GLU A 852 -39.20 -0.37 7.34
C GLU A 852 -38.49 -1.03 8.52
N ALA A 853 -37.78 -2.14 8.29
CA ALA A 853 -36.96 -2.79 9.30
C ALA A 853 -35.85 -1.86 9.85
N THR A 854 -35.42 -0.86 9.08
CA THR A 854 -34.42 0.12 9.54
C THR A 854 -34.99 1.19 10.47
N LEU A 855 -36.30 1.45 10.48
CA LEU A 855 -36.94 2.65 11.07
C LEU A 855 -37.14 2.59 12.60
N GLY A 856 -36.52 1.63 13.29
CA GLY A 856 -36.52 1.55 14.76
C GLY A 856 -35.64 2.63 15.43
N ASP A 857 -35.46 2.53 16.74
CA ASP A 857 -34.63 3.50 17.52
C ASP A 857 -33.20 3.65 16.98
N ALA A 858 -32.70 2.61 16.31
CA ALA A 858 -31.37 2.56 15.75
C ALA A 858 -31.15 3.55 14.60
N VAL A 859 -32.18 3.91 13.81
CA VAL A 859 -32.04 4.93 12.75
C VAL A 859 -31.71 6.29 13.34
N PHE A 860 -32.30 6.59 14.50
CA PHE A 860 -32.07 7.85 15.20
C PHE A 860 -30.70 7.88 15.86
N GLN A 861 -30.23 6.76 16.43
CA GLN A 861 -28.88 6.64 16.98
C GLN A 861 -27.81 6.81 15.90
N ARG A 862 -27.95 6.12 14.76
CA ARG A 862 -27.02 6.24 13.63
C ARG A 862 -27.07 7.62 12.99
N GLY A 863 -28.26 8.23 12.91
CA GLY A 863 -28.50 9.55 12.32
C GLY A 863 -28.28 10.73 13.26
N MET A 864 -27.83 10.50 14.50
CA MET A 864 -27.69 11.53 15.54
C MET A 864 -26.94 12.76 15.06
N VAL A 865 -25.94 12.60 14.18
CA VAL A 865 -25.12 13.72 13.72
C VAL A 865 -25.91 14.74 12.89
N TYR A 866 -26.93 14.30 12.15
CA TYR A 866 -27.85 15.23 11.48
C TYR A 866 -28.82 15.85 12.49
N PHE A 867 -29.51 15.02 13.29
CA PHE A 867 -30.56 15.49 14.19
C PHE A 867 -30.04 16.43 15.30
N ASP A 868 -28.97 16.05 16.01
CA ASP A 868 -28.32 16.92 16.98
C ASP A 868 -27.68 18.14 16.30
N GLY A 869 -27.27 18.01 15.04
CA GLY A 869 -26.80 19.14 14.23
C GLY A 869 -27.86 20.22 14.09
N VAL A 870 -29.08 19.85 13.67
CA VAL A 870 -30.22 20.77 13.57
C VAL A 870 -30.62 21.31 14.93
N TRP A 871 -30.61 20.44 15.95
CA TRP A 871 -31.00 20.84 17.30
C TRP A 871 -30.02 21.84 17.93
N ARG A 872 -28.71 21.66 17.79
CA ARG A 872 -27.70 22.57 18.35
C ARG A 872 -27.73 23.96 17.74
N GLN A 873 -28.23 24.10 16.51
CA GLN A 873 -28.37 25.38 15.81
C GLN A 873 -29.57 26.19 16.28
N THR A 874 -30.42 25.64 17.15
CA THR A 874 -31.45 26.42 17.82
C THR A 874 -30.82 27.30 18.91
N GLU A 875 -30.72 28.60 18.61
CA GLU A 875 -30.09 29.62 19.45
C GLU A 875 -30.93 29.98 20.67
N ASN A 876 -32.26 30.01 20.51
CA ASN A 876 -33.16 30.52 21.56
C ASN A 876 -34.21 29.50 22.03
N LYS A 877 -34.74 29.72 23.24
CA LYS A 877 -35.75 28.86 23.87
C LYS A 877 -37.07 28.83 23.09
N ALA A 878 -37.42 29.93 22.40
CA ALA A 878 -38.65 30.06 21.62
C ALA A 878 -38.64 29.20 20.34
N GLN A 879 -37.50 29.12 19.65
CA GLN A 879 -37.26 28.24 18.49
C GLN A 879 -37.42 26.78 18.90
N ARG A 880 -36.78 26.37 20.01
CA ARG A 880 -36.92 25.01 20.55
C ARG A 880 -38.37 24.69 20.89
N GLN A 881 -39.06 25.60 21.57
CA GLN A 881 -40.47 25.42 21.94
C GLN A 881 -41.37 25.32 20.69
N LEU A 882 -41.13 26.14 19.67
CA LEU A 882 -41.85 26.07 18.40
C LEU A 882 -41.67 24.68 17.76
N LEU A 883 -40.43 24.24 17.54
CA LEU A 883 -40.16 22.96 16.88
C LEU A 883 -40.73 21.76 17.65
N LEU A 884 -40.60 21.73 18.98
CA LEU A 884 -41.18 20.68 19.82
C LEU A 884 -42.72 20.67 19.76
N THR A 885 -43.35 21.85 19.71
CA THR A 885 -44.81 21.96 19.61
C THR A 885 -45.31 21.45 18.27
N LEU A 886 -44.65 21.86 17.18
CA LEU A 886 -45.02 21.46 15.82
C LEU A 886 -44.77 19.97 15.58
N ALA A 887 -43.78 19.36 16.26
CA ALA A 887 -43.44 17.95 16.08
C ALA A 887 -44.54 16.98 16.53
N ARG A 888 -45.45 17.43 17.41
CA ARG A 888 -46.51 16.61 18.02
C ARG A 888 -47.53 16.02 17.04
N ARG A 889 -47.68 16.62 15.85
CA ARG A 889 -48.60 16.14 14.82
C ARG A 889 -47.93 16.12 13.45
N GLU A 890 -48.41 15.25 12.58
CA GLU A 890 -47.91 15.13 11.21
C GLU A 890 -48.55 16.15 10.25
N ALA A 891 -49.81 16.53 10.50
CA ALA A 891 -50.54 17.49 9.68
C ALA A 891 -49.91 18.89 9.72
N ALA A 892 -49.91 19.56 8.56
CA ALA A 892 -49.42 20.92 8.43
C ALA A 892 -50.20 21.90 9.34
N TRP A 893 -49.51 22.92 9.82
CA TRP A 893 -50.01 23.90 10.79
C TRP A 893 -50.39 25.19 10.10
N SER A 894 -51.55 25.76 10.40
CA SER A 894 -51.88 27.16 10.08
C SER A 894 -51.34 28.11 11.14
N LEU A 895 -51.18 29.38 10.79
CA LEU A 895 -50.61 30.39 11.69
C LEU A 895 -51.45 30.57 12.97
N ALA A 896 -52.78 30.51 12.84
CA ALA A 896 -53.72 30.58 13.96
C ALA A 896 -53.59 29.37 14.91
N GLU A 897 -53.45 28.15 14.38
CA GLU A 897 -53.24 26.95 15.19
C GLU A 897 -51.91 26.99 15.94
N MET A 898 -50.85 27.50 15.29
CA MET A 898 -49.55 27.66 15.95
C MET A 898 -49.60 28.68 17.08
N SER A 899 -50.28 29.81 16.87
CA SER A 899 -50.44 30.84 17.90
C SER A 899 -51.18 30.27 19.12
N ALA A 900 -52.27 29.53 18.88
CA ALA A 900 -53.01 28.86 19.95
C ALA A 900 -52.17 27.80 20.69
N ALA A 901 -51.36 27.01 19.97
CA ALA A 901 -50.58 25.92 20.58
C ALA A 901 -49.30 26.38 21.29
N THR A 902 -48.66 27.44 20.81
CA THR A 902 -47.41 27.97 21.38
C THR A 902 -47.64 29.06 22.44
N GLY A 903 -48.82 29.71 22.43
CA GLY A 903 -49.12 30.88 23.25
C GLY A 903 -48.41 32.16 22.79
N LEU A 904 -47.77 32.14 21.61
CA LEU A 904 -47.08 33.30 21.02
C LEU A 904 -48.02 34.05 20.09
N ALA A 905 -47.95 35.39 20.12
CA ALA A 905 -48.68 36.22 19.16
C ALA A 905 -48.10 36.05 17.75
N GLU A 906 -48.92 36.25 16.71
CA GLU A 906 -48.52 36.11 15.31
C GLU A 906 -47.26 36.92 14.96
N VAL A 907 -47.14 38.14 15.52
CA VAL A 907 -45.97 39.03 15.34
C VAL A 907 -44.69 38.41 15.87
N GLN A 908 -44.78 37.60 16.94
CA GLN A 908 -43.64 36.89 17.54
C GLN A 908 -43.32 35.58 16.80
N LEU A 909 -44.32 34.94 16.17
CA LEU A 909 -44.15 33.73 15.37
C LEU A 909 -43.51 34.02 14.01
N ALA A 910 -43.84 35.15 13.38
CA ALA A 910 -43.31 35.51 12.06
C ALA A 910 -41.77 35.44 11.94
N PRO A 911 -40.95 36.00 12.87
CA PRO A 911 -39.49 35.86 12.78
C PRO A 911 -39.01 34.42 13.01
N LEU A 912 -39.69 33.63 13.84
CA LEU A 912 -39.34 32.22 14.09
C LEU A 912 -39.64 31.34 12.86
N LEU A 913 -40.77 31.56 12.20
CA LEU A 913 -41.13 30.85 10.97
C LEU A 913 -40.21 31.21 9.81
N ARG A 914 -39.89 32.50 9.64
CA ARG A 914 -38.90 32.92 8.64
C ARG A 914 -37.54 32.28 8.87
N TRP A 915 -37.11 32.16 10.11
CA TRP A 915 -35.88 31.43 10.44
C TRP A 915 -35.98 29.95 10.08
N ALA A 916 -37.06 29.26 10.47
CA ALA A 916 -37.22 27.83 10.22
C ALA A 916 -37.38 27.50 8.72
N GLU A 917 -38.02 28.38 7.94
CA GLU A 917 -38.09 28.29 6.48
C GLU A 917 -36.73 28.48 5.83
N ARG A 918 -35.98 29.53 6.23
CA ARG A 918 -34.64 29.79 5.68
C ARG A 918 -33.63 28.67 5.93
N GLN A 919 -33.80 27.95 7.03
CA GLN A 919 -32.93 26.83 7.42
C GLN A 919 -33.41 25.48 6.87
N ASP A 920 -34.42 25.47 5.98
CA ASP A 920 -35.03 24.25 5.42
C ASP A 920 -35.52 23.24 6.47
N ILE A 921 -35.92 23.74 7.65
CA ILE A 921 -36.50 22.92 8.73
C ILE A 921 -38.00 22.72 8.47
N LEU A 922 -38.68 23.83 8.15
CA LEU A 922 -40.10 23.85 7.83
C LEU A 922 -40.32 24.29 6.38
N GLN A 923 -41.24 23.64 5.69
CA GLN A 923 -41.71 24.05 4.38
C GLN A 923 -43.07 24.72 4.48
N LYS A 924 -43.27 25.76 3.68
CA LYS A 924 -44.53 26.48 3.54
C LYS A 924 -45.32 25.93 2.35
N GLN A 925 -46.56 25.52 2.58
CA GLN A 925 -47.49 24.96 1.61
C GLN A 925 -48.66 25.93 1.37
N GLY A 926 -48.94 26.24 0.11
CA GLY A 926 -50.03 27.14 -0.30
C GLY A 926 -49.72 28.63 -0.16
N GLU A 927 -50.09 29.42 -1.17
CA GLU A 927 -49.88 30.87 -1.17
C GLU A 927 -51.01 31.65 -0.47
N ALA A 928 -52.27 31.26 -0.70
CA ALA A 928 -53.45 31.96 -0.16
C ALA A 928 -53.71 31.64 1.32
N GLU A 929 -53.55 30.37 1.72
CA GLU A 929 -53.65 29.92 3.10
C GLU A 929 -52.37 29.16 3.48
N PRO A 930 -51.33 29.88 3.93
CA PRO A 930 -50.05 29.25 4.18
C PRO A 930 -50.13 28.28 5.35
N ARG A 931 -49.65 27.05 5.12
CA ARG A 931 -49.48 26.03 6.15
C ARG A 931 -48.04 25.57 6.22
N TRP A 932 -47.58 25.18 7.40
CA TRP A 932 -46.20 24.73 7.59
C TRP A 932 -46.13 23.29 8.07
N SER A 933 -45.22 22.53 7.47
CA SER A 933 -44.87 21.18 7.92
C SER A 933 -43.35 21.04 8.00
N PHE A 934 -42.86 20.02 8.71
CA PHE A 934 -41.44 19.68 8.61
C PHE A 934 -41.10 19.27 7.19
N TYR A 935 -39.93 19.70 6.72
CA TYR A 935 -39.39 19.28 5.43
C TYR A 935 -38.97 17.80 5.48
N VAL A 936 -38.35 17.40 6.60
CA VAL A 936 -37.87 16.03 6.85
C VAL A 936 -38.73 15.35 7.91
N PRO A 937 -39.60 14.39 7.55
CA PRO A 937 -40.44 13.69 8.51
C PRO A 937 -39.69 12.92 9.60
N LEU A 938 -38.50 12.37 9.30
CA LEU A 938 -37.66 11.75 10.33
C LEU A 938 -37.21 12.74 11.42
N LEU A 939 -36.92 14.00 11.07
CA LEU A 939 -36.59 15.03 12.06
C LEU A 939 -37.78 15.31 12.99
N ARG A 940 -39.00 15.38 12.43
CA ARG A 940 -40.23 15.52 13.21
C ARG A 940 -40.39 14.38 14.21
N GLN A 941 -40.25 13.13 13.74
CA GLN A 941 -40.38 11.95 14.59
C GLN A 941 -39.35 11.95 15.72
N TRP A 942 -38.11 12.35 15.42
CA TRP A 942 -37.06 12.47 16.42
C TRP A 942 -37.37 13.53 17.49
N LEU A 943 -37.87 14.70 17.08
CA LEU A 943 -38.28 15.77 18.00
C LEU A 943 -39.48 15.37 18.86
N ALA A 944 -40.46 14.65 18.29
CA ALA A 944 -41.64 14.18 19.00
C ALA A 944 -41.31 13.17 20.11
N ARG A 945 -40.20 12.44 20.00
CA ARG A 945 -39.70 11.54 21.06
C ARG A 945 -39.01 12.28 22.21
N ARG A 946 -38.64 13.55 22.00
CA ARG A 946 -38.01 14.43 23.00
C ARG A 946 -38.98 15.40 23.66
N SER A 947 -40.16 15.61 23.06
CA SER A 947 -41.25 16.44 23.59
C SER A 947 -42.06 15.69 24.63
#